data_AF-A0A4S4K713-F1
#
_entry.id   AF-A0A4S4K713-F1
#
_cell.length_a   1.000
_cell.length_b   1.000
_cell.length_c   1.000
_cell.angle_alpha   90.00
_cell.angle_beta   90.00
_cell.angle_gamma   90.00
#
_symmetry.space_group_name_H-M   'P 1'
#
loop_
_entity.id
_entity.type
_entity.pdbx_description
1 polymer ?
#
loop_
_entity_poly.entity_id
_entity_poly.type
_entity_poly.pdbx_seq_one_letter_code
_entity_poly.pdbx_strand_id
1 'polypeptide(L)'
;MLRGRDAQNRLHFQAENIPQYALSDFCDRFLLELDKHEAFKDAFFCHEVRGVKNASVHDPHNEEDRALAFDEATRWIDSGKINPSDWYIDAALEVHSPGMVWHWLETARPELIKTALPSVPAERAAAAANSTKVYVDHCAQLYDLAGFRLETPAIGKLDKIKYINVYTTDKTSSYALHKNCFCRHRASELLPKGMERLLKDVEDMSRVFGQCSGAGDPDADLMEVQEGCARFEVRVRLDKALDTLKVLPERILRNGLICYPAEVWWAFKFWRLCGIQYVLESLQAAGNAVRIWRPSLQLGGITIYMLNALTFRPGDQSWDRELVNKSAVWAGEEGLVENSDDELEADEDFENDRAEPFIEEQGLYFVSDIVYDSGAFRLPQKRTLSIEELCAVYNTASWGELQGKFNMSTFHRGRASDVRRPMRMARRVRTTDARFVRTDSPGPEVDLGLGNRGVRMHEPATMTGPDVIEISDSEDEEKDIDKVVSKILKQFPYDVIQQSPNQSANNRPAYTTLTRVEQDNVTMDIFKQTELPFIRAQLKIVSTHTWDRVFFDRFFPPKGFSPRGRIQNFPSCAYYQDWIGLINRMTSADVEIARKKIAKYFKDVHWLPHTASDRMWMTKLDNHGQWTHLPGAQVASPQIALNPYKYVTSSCFTLRTGEDEIEILD
;
A
#
# COMPACT_ATOMS: atom_id res chain seq x y z
N MET A 1 21.75 -29.66 16.03
CA MET A 1 20.98 -28.67 16.83
C MET A 1 20.14 -27.86 15.84
N LEU A 2 18.88 -28.24 15.67
CA LEU A 2 17.92 -27.70 14.69
C LEU A 2 17.62 -26.22 15.01
N ARG A 3 18.12 -25.28 14.18
CA ARG A 3 17.79 -23.85 14.28
C ARG A 3 16.44 -23.60 13.62
N GLY A 4 15.37 -23.93 14.32
CA GLY A 4 14.01 -23.87 13.78
C GLY A 4 13.33 -22.52 13.84
N ARG A 5 14.01 -21.35 13.94
CA ARG A 5 13.33 -20.03 13.99
C ARG A 5 14.00 -18.98 13.13
N ASP A 6 13.21 -18.20 12.38
CA ASP A 6 13.68 -17.02 11.66
C ASP A 6 13.67 -15.74 12.50
N ALA A 7 14.11 -14.63 11.89
CA ALA A 7 14.15 -13.30 12.49
C ALA A 7 12.75 -12.73 12.84
N GLN A 8 11.67 -13.35 12.37
CA GLN A 8 10.28 -13.03 12.69
C GLN A 8 9.67 -14.04 13.67
N ASN A 9 10.50 -14.88 14.30
CA ASN A 9 10.13 -15.89 15.28
C ASN A 9 9.22 -17.00 14.71
N ARG A 10 9.18 -17.18 13.38
CA ARG A 10 8.42 -18.26 12.74
C ARG A 10 9.20 -19.55 12.79
N LEU A 11 8.51 -20.63 13.11
CA LEU A 11 9.11 -21.96 13.14
C LEU A 11 9.36 -22.46 11.71
N HIS A 12 10.61 -22.83 11.41
CA HIS A 12 11.00 -23.49 10.17
C HIS A 12 11.32 -24.94 10.49
N PHE A 13 10.44 -25.84 10.10
CA PHE A 13 10.62 -27.27 10.25
C PHE A 13 11.42 -27.79 9.06
N GLN A 14 12.63 -28.31 9.31
CA GLN A 14 13.35 -29.09 8.31
C GLN A 14 12.66 -30.44 8.16
N ALA A 15 12.47 -30.91 6.93
CA ALA A 15 11.95 -32.24 6.64
C ALA A 15 13.13 -33.19 6.37
N GLU A 16 13.10 -34.37 6.99
CA GLU A 16 14.01 -35.47 6.72
C GLU A 16 13.23 -36.60 6.04
N ASN A 17 13.77 -37.14 4.95
CA ASN A 17 13.11 -38.20 4.19
C ASN A 17 13.34 -39.55 4.85
N ILE A 18 12.26 -40.23 5.24
CA ILE A 18 12.29 -41.58 5.79
C ILE A 18 11.81 -42.55 4.70
N PRO A 19 12.61 -43.56 4.31
CA PRO A 19 12.16 -44.58 3.37
C PRO A 19 10.95 -45.35 3.90
N GLN A 20 9.98 -45.68 3.03
CA GLN A 20 8.72 -46.33 3.42
C GLN A 20 8.93 -47.62 4.23
N TYR A 21 9.90 -48.45 3.84
CA TYR A 21 10.20 -49.71 4.53
C TYR A 21 10.72 -49.52 5.96
N ALA A 22 11.26 -48.34 6.29
CA ALA A 22 11.80 -48.02 7.61
C ALA A 22 10.81 -47.25 8.50
N LEU A 23 9.64 -46.87 7.95
CA LEU A 23 8.71 -45.99 8.63
C LEU A 23 8.15 -46.60 9.91
N SER A 24 7.79 -47.89 9.91
CA SER A 24 7.25 -48.57 11.10
C SER A 24 8.28 -48.59 12.23
N ASP A 25 9.48 -49.10 11.95
CA ASP A 25 10.57 -49.18 12.93
C ASP A 25 10.97 -47.80 13.47
N PHE A 26 10.98 -46.78 12.61
CA PHE A 26 11.22 -45.41 13.02
C PHE A 26 10.13 -44.93 13.99
N CYS A 27 8.84 -45.09 13.64
CA CYS A 27 7.72 -44.64 14.47
C CYS A 27 7.75 -45.31 15.85
N ASP A 28 7.90 -46.63 15.89
CA ASP A 28 7.91 -47.39 17.14
C ASP A 28 9.07 -46.94 18.04
N ARG A 29 10.27 -46.84 17.47
CA ARG A 29 11.46 -46.44 18.23
C ARG A 29 11.39 -44.99 18.67
N PHE A 30 10.87 -44.10 17.83
CA PHE A 30 10.78 -42.68 18.16
C PHE A 30 9.75 -42.44 19.26
N LEU A 31 8.58 -43.09 19.22
CA LEU A 31 7.60 -43.06 20.32
C LEU A 31 8.22 -43.59 21.62
N LEU A 32 8.94 -44.72 21.55
CA LEU A 32 9.56 -45.34 22.72
C LEU A 32 10.64 -44.44 23.36
N GLU A 33 11.37 -43.65 22.56
CA GLU A 33 12.30 -42.64 23.06
C GLU A 33 11.59 -41.41 23.63
N LEU A 34 10.50 -40.95 23.00
CA LEU A 34 9.70 -39.84 23.50
C LEU A 34 9.04 -40.15 24.85
N ASP A 35 8.59 -41.40 25.03
CA ASP A 35 7.92 -41.85 26.25
C ASP A 35 8.85 -41.86 27.48
N LYS A 36 10.18 -41.89 27.26
CA LYS A 36 11.18 -41.74 28.32
C LYS A 36 11.27 -40.31 28.84
N HIS A 37 10.73 -39.34 28.09
CA HIS A 37 10.76 -37.93 28.45
C HIS A 37 9.39 -37.49 28.98
N GLU A 38 9.32 -37.03 30.23
CA GLU A 38 8.08 -36.72 30.93
C GLU A 38 7.12 -35.80 30.15
N ALA A 39 7.65 -34.77 29.47
CA ALA A 39 6.87 -33.84 28.66
C ALA A 39 6.27 -34.42 27.36
N PHE A 40 6.73 -35.59 26.91
CA PHE A 40 6.30 -36.23 25.66
C PHE A 40 5.72 -37.63 25.88
N LYS A 41 5.43 -37.98 27.13
CA LYS A 41 4.76 -39.22 27.47
C LYS A 41 3.38 -39.26 26.80
N ASP A 42 3.02 -40.43 26.27
CA ASP A 42 1.78 -40.65 25.51
C ASP A 42 1.68 -39.81 24.21
N ALA A 43 2.83 -39.39 23.66
CA ALA A 43 2.86 -38.77 22.34
C ALA A 43 2.33 -39.74 21.27
N PHE A 44 1.77 -39.18 20.19
CA PHE A 44 1.32 -39.93 19.02
C PHE A 44 1.75 -39.21 17.74
N PHE A 45 1.80 -39.97 16.64
CA PHE A 45 2.05 -39.41 15.31
C PHE A 45 0.78 -39.44 14.47
N CYS A 46 0.64 -38.42 13.63
CA CYS A 46 -0.27 -38.43 12.50
C CYS A 46 0.55 -38.55 11.23
N HIS A 47 0.19 -39.51 10.37
CA HIS A 47 0.76 -39.59 9.02
C HIS A 47 -0.13 -38.81 8.05
N GLU A 48 0.42 -37.75 7.45
CA GLU A 48 -0.19 -37.13 6.28
C GLU A 48 0.34 -37.86 5.04
N VAL A 49 -0.49 -38.73 4.45
CA VAL A 49 -0.16 -39.33 3.16
C VAL A 49 -0.54 -38.35 2.07
N ARG A 50 0.47 -37.77 1.40
CA ARG A 50 0.25 -36.97 0.19
C ARG A 50 0.22 -37.89 -1.01
N GLY A 51 -0.97 -38.06 -1.60
CA GLY A 51 -1.14 -38.82 -2.82
C GLY A 51 -0.34 -38.22 -3.99
N VAL A 52 0.13 -39.08 -4.88
CA VAL A 52 0.70 -38.65 -6.16
C VAL A 52 -0.47 -38.30 -7.08
N LYS A 53 -0.51 -37.07 -7.59
CA LYS A 53 -1.54 -36.65 -8.56
C LYS A 53 -1.48 -37.57 -9.77
N ASN A 54 -2.64 -37.97 -10.27
CA ASN A 54 -2.81 -38.81 -11.46
C ASN A 54 -2.23 -40.24 -11.31
N ALA A 55 -1.96 -40.71 -10.10
CA ALA A 55 -1.49 -42.09 -9.89
C ALA A 55 -2.58 -43.16 -10.13
N SER A 56 -3.85 -42.79 -10.06
CA SER A 56 -4.99 -43.72 -10.13
C SER A 56 -5.98 -43.34 -11.24
N VAL A 57 -5.46 -42.93 -12.41
CA VAL A 57 -6.27 -42.62 -13.61
C VAL A 57 -6.87 -43.91 -14.17
N HIS A 58 -8.14 -43.88 -14.54
CA HIS A 58 -8.91 -45.03 -15.03
C HIS A 58 -10.07 -44.56 -15.92
N ASP A 59 -10.63 -45.49 -16.71
CA ASP A 59 -11.87 -45.25 -17.45
C ASP A 59 -13.07 -45.23 -16.48
N PRO A 60 -13.80 -44.10 -16.35
CA PRO A 60 -14.92 -44.01 -15.41
C PRO A 60 -16.09 -44.94 -15.78
N HIS A 61 -16.17 -45.43 -17.03
CA HIS A 61 -17.21 -46.36 -17.46
C HIS A 61 -16.85 -47.83 -17.20
N ASN A 62 -15.56 -48.15 -17.05
CA ASN A 62 -15.09 -49.50 -16.80
C ASN A 62 -15.08 -49.84 -15.30
N GLU A 63 -15.88 -50.81 -14.87
CA GLU A 63 -16.00 -51.20 -13.47
C GLU A 63 -14.73 -51.84 -12.89
N GLU A 64 -14.06 -52.67 -13.67
CA GLU A 64 -12.83 -53.35 -13.24
C GLU A 64 -11.69 -52.33 -13.06
N ASP A 65 -11.57 -51.39 -14.00
CA ASP A 65 -10.53 -50.35 -13.96
C ASP A 65 -10.72 -49.40 -12.76
N ARG A 66 -11.98 -49.03 -12.46
CA ARG A 66 -12.32 -48.28 -11.23
C ARG A 66 -11.93 -49.04 -9.96
N ALA A 67 -12.22 -50.34 -9.90
CA ALA A 67 -11.91 -51.16 -8.73
C ALA A 67 -10.40 -51.27 -8.51
N LEU A 68 -9.63 -51.54 -9.58
CA LEU A 68 -8.17 -51.61 -9.53
C LEU A 68 -7.54 -50.28 -9.09
N ALA A 69 -8.00 -49.16 -9.66
CA ALA A 69 -7.52 -47.83 -9.29
C ALA A 69 -7.86 -47.47 -7.82
N PHE A 70 -9.02 -47.90 -7.32
CA PHE A 70 -9.40 -47.71 -5.93
C PHE A 70 -8.55 -48.56 -4.98
N ASP A 71 -8.31 -49.83 -5.32
CA ASP A 71 -7.43 -50.71 -4.54
C ASP A 71 -6.01 -50.16 -4.50
N GLU A 72 -5.49 -49.64 -5.63
CA GLU A 72 -4.19 -48.98 -5.66
C GLU A 72 -4.15 -47.71 -4.79
N ALA A 73 -5.16 -46.84 -4.91
CA ALA A 73 -5.26 -45.61 -4.13
C ALA A 73 -5.37 -45.87 -2.63
N THR A 74 -5.93 -47.01 -2.23
CA THR A 74 -6.16 -47.41 -0.84
C THR A 74 -5.22 -48.50 -0.34
N ARG A 75 -4.26 -48.98 -1.14
CA ARG A 75 -3.37 -50.12 -0.82
C ARG A 75 -2.59 -50.00 0.49
N TRP A 76 -2.39 -48.76 0.95
CA TRP A 76 -1.65 -48.44 2.18
C TRP A 76 -2.57 -48.32 3.41
N ILE A 77 -3.88 -48.43 3.22
CA ILE A 77 -4.89 -48.40 4.28
C ILE A 77 -5.18 -49.84 4.71
N ASP A 78 -5.05 -50.11 6.00
CA ASP A 78 -5.53 -51.35 6.60
C ASP A 78 -7.06 -51.28 6.76
N SER A 79 -7.79 -51.79 5.77
CA SER A 79 -9.25 -51.72 5.70
C SER A 79 -9.94 -52.39 6.89
N GLY A 80 -9.29 -53.35 7.57
CA GLY A 80 -9.81 -53.98 8.78
C GLY A 80 -9.74 -53.11 10.04
N LYS A 81 -8.97 -52.01 10.00
CA LYS A 81 -8.79 -51.08 11.13
C LYS A 81 -9.53 -49.77 10.97
N ILE A 82 -10.20 -49.56 9.85
CA ILE A 82 -10.98 -48.35 9.60
C ILE A 82 -12.46 -48.67 9.42
N ASN A 83 -13.30 -47.71 9.75
CA ASN A 83 -14.68 -47.71 9.30
C ASN A 83 -14.76 -46.83 8.03
N PRO A 84 -15.02 -47.40 6.84
CA PRO A 84 -15.10 -46.63 5.59
C PRO A 84 -16.14 -45.51 5.64
N SER A 85 -17.15 -45.59 6.53
CA SER A 85 -18.13 -44.52 6.70
C SER A 85 -17.60 -43.26 7.40
N ASP A 86 -16.44 -43.35 8.06
CA ASP A 86 -15.82 -42.22 8.77
C ASP A 86 -14.75 -41.54 7.91
N TRP A 87 -14.40 -42.15 6.78
CA TRP A 87 -13.33 -41.71 5.87
C TRP A 87 -13.89 -41.10 4.59
N TYR A 88 -13.09 -40.23 3.98
CA TYR A 88 -13.44 -39.54 2.74
C TYR A 88 -12.28 -39.68 1.75
N ILE A 89 -12.63 -39.71 0.47
CA ILE A 89 -11.70 -39.70 -0.65
C ILE A 89 -12.17 -38.67 -1.67
N ASP A 90 -11.21 -38.06 -2.37
CA ASP A 90 -11.51 -37.15 -3.48
C ASP A 90 -11.61 -37.98 -4.76
N ALA A 91 -12.78 -37.99 -5.39
CA ALA A 91 -13.03 -38.63 -6.68
C ALA A 91 -13.23 -37.53 -7.74
N ALA A 92 -12.67 -37.70 -8.93
CA ALA A 92 -12.71 -36.67 -9.97
C ALA A 92 -12.96 -37.23 -11.37
N LEU A 93 -13.70 -36.47 -12.18
CA LEU A 93 -13.75 -36.61 -13.63
C LEU A 93 -12.86 -35.54 -14.27
N GLU A 94 -12.14 -35.91 -15.31
CA GLU A 94 -11.34 -34.99 -16.12
C GLU A 94 -11.78 -35.04 -17.58
N VAL A 95 -11.97 -33.86 -18.17
CA VAL A 95 -12.15 -33.70 -19.61
C VAL A 95 -10.86 -33.15 -20.20
N HIS A 96 -10.32 -33.89 -21.16
CA HIS A 96 -9.00 -33.65 -21.77
C HIS A 96 -9.06 -33.89 -23.28
N SER A 97 -8.23 -33.16 -24.03
CA SER A 97 -7.93 -33.46 -25.43
C SER A 97 -6.50 -32.99 -25.74
N PRO A 98 -5.71 -33.75 -26.53
CA PRO A 98 -4.37 -33.34 -26.92
C PRO A 98 -4.33 -31.97 -27.61
N GLY A 99 -3.33 -31.16 -27.29
CA GLY A 99 -3.10 -29.81 -27.79
C GLY A 99 -4.07 -28.74 -27.26
N MET A 100 -4.96 -29.08 -26.32
CA MET A 100 -6.04 -28.19 -25.86
C MET A 100 -5.96 -27.85 -24.37
N VAL A 101 -6.58 -26.73 -24.01
CA VAL A 101 -6.91 -26.37 -22.63
C VAL A 101 -8.42 -26.25 -22.49
N TRP A 102 -9.00 -27.06 -21.60
CA TRP A 102 -10.44 -27.09 -21.32
C TRP A 102 -10.80 -26.25 -20.09
N HIS A 103 -11.84 -25.42 -20.22
CA HIS A 103 -12.39 -24.60 -19.16
C HIS A 103 -13.88 -24.88 -18.93
N TRP A 104 -14.28 -24.77 -17.66
CA TRP A 104 -15.67 -24.76 -17.25
C TRP A 104 -16.29 -23.38 -17.49
N LEU A 105 -17.49 -23.37 -18.05
CA LEU A 105 -18.31 -22.16 -18.16
C LEU A 105 -19.03 -21.92 -16.83
N GLU A 106 -19.07 -20.67 -16.35
CA GLU A 106 -19.73 -20.33 -15.08
C GLU A 106 -21.20 -20.75 -15.07
N THR A 107 -21.86 -20.62 -16.23
CA THR A 107 -23.27 -21.00 -16.45
C THR A 107 -23.55 -22.49 -16.17
N ALA A 108 -22.53 -23.36 -16.22
CA ALA A 108 -22.66 -24.80 -15.95
C ALA A 108 -22.79 -25.13 -14.45
N ARG A 109 -22.45 -24.20 -13.56
CA ARG A 109 -22.35 -24.43 -12.11
C ARG A 109 -23.59 -25.08 -11.47
N PRO A 110 -24.85 -24.61 -11.70
CA PRO A 110 -26.04 -25.25 -11.14
C PRO A 110 -26.15 -26.73 -11.51
N GLU A 111 -25.77 -27.09 -12.73
CA GLU A 111 -25.87 -28.44 -13.27
C GLU A 111 -24.77 -29.35 -12.77
N LEU A 112 -23.56 -28.81 -12.61
CA LEU A 112 -22.45 -29.51 -11.97
C LEU A 112 -22.80 -29.83 -10.51
N ILE A 113 -23.41 -28.89 -9.77
CA ILE A 113 -23.88 -29.15 -8.41
C ILE A 113 -24.96 -30.23 -8.40
N LYS A 114 -25.93 -30.17 -9.33
CA LYS A 114 -26.98 -31.20 -9.45
C LYS A 114 -26.41 -32.56 -9.84
N THR A 115 -25.36 -32.59 -10.65
CA THR A 115 -24.67 -33.82 -11.08
C THR A 115 -23.90 -34.44 -9.91
N ALA A 116 -23.22 -33.63 -9.09
CA ALA A 116 -22.60 -34.11 -7.86
C ALA A 116 -23.64 -34.60 -6.85
N LEU A 117 -24.79 -33.95 -6.75
CA LEU A 117 -25.82 -34.20 -5.74
C LEU A 117 -27.13 -34.69 -6.36
N PRO A 118 -27.18 -35.93 -6.89
CA PRO A 118 -28.34 -36.43 -7.59
C PRO A 118 -29.59 -36.52 -6.71
N SER A 119 -29.45 -36.71 -5.39
CA SER A 119 -30.59 -36.73 -4.46
C SER A 119 -31.26 -35.36 -4.25
N VAL A 120 -30.59 -34.26 -4.63
CA VAL A 120 -31.03 -32.88 -4.36
C VAL A 120 -31.91 -32.38 -5.51
N PRO A 121 -33.11 -31.80 -5.26
CA PRO A 121 -33.93 -31.21 -6.33
C PRO A 121 -33.19 -30.12 -7.13
N ALA A 122 -33.48 -29.98 -8.42
CA ALA A 122 -32.77 -29.04 -9.31
C ALA A 122 -32.86 -27.58 -8.82
N GLU A 123 -34.02 -27.14 -8.34
CA GLU A 123 -34.22 -25.80 -7.76
C GLU A 123 -33.28 -25.54 -6.57
N ARG A 124 -33.07 -26.56 -5.72
CA ARG A 124 -32.22 -26.45 -4.55
C ARG A 124 -30.73 -26.47 -4.92
N ALA A 125 -30.36 -27.19 -5.98
CA ALA A 125 -29.01 -27.12 -6.55
C ALA A 125 -28.73 -25.74 -7.16
N ALA A 126 -29.69 -25.16 -7.89
CA ALA A 126 -29.59 -23.79 -8.41
C ALA A 126 -29.49 -22.74 -7.29
N ALA A 127 -30.29 -22.87 -6.22
CA ALA A 127 -30.17 -22.01 -5.06
C ALA A 127 -28.80 -22.13 -4.36
N ALA A 128 -28.23 -23.34 -4.32
CA ALA A 128 -26.90 -23.55 -3.75
C ALA A 128 -25.80 -22.87 -4.59
N ALA A 129 -25.93 -22.85 -5.92
CA ALA A 129 -25.00 -22.20 -6.84
C ALA A 129 -24.78 -20.71 -6.55
N ASN A 130 -25.83 -20.03 -6.05
CA ASN A 130 -25.84 -18.61 -5.73
C ASN A 130 -25.70 -18.32 -4.23
N SER A 131 -25.39 -19.35 -3.43
CA SER A 131 -25.26 -19.18 -1.98
C SER A 131 -23.91 -18.58 -1.60
N THR A 132 -23.85 -17.97 -0.41
CA THR A 132 -22.59 -17.45 0.18
C THR A 132 -21.55 -18.53 0.53
N LYS A 133 -21.90 -19.81 0.37
CA LYS A 133 -21.01 -20.96 0.58
C LYS A 133 -20.28 -21.41 -0.70
N VAL A 134 -20.63 -20.82 -1.84
CA VAL A 134 -19.93 -21.03 -3.10
C VAL A 134 -18.83 -19.99 -3.21
N TYR A 135 -17.64 -20.46 -3.53
CA TYR A 135 -16.52 -19.63 -3.95
C TYR A 135 -16.32 -19.82 -5.44
N VAL A 136 -16.49 -18.75 -6.22
CA VAL A 136 -16.28 -18.75 -7.67
C VAL A 136 -14.86 -18.31 -7.97
N ASP A 137 -14.18 -19.08 -8.80
CA ASP A 137 -12.78 -18.88 -9.19
C ASP A 137 -12.72 -18.57 -10.70
N HIS A 138 -12.91 -17.29 -11.07
CA HIS A 138 -12.77 -16.84 -12.45
C HIS A 138 -11.32 -16.97 -12.94
N CYS A 139 -11.15 -17.34 -14.20
CA CYS A 139 -9.84 -17.60 -14.79
C CYS A 139 -9.31 -16.35 -15.52
N ALA A 140 -8.20 -15.77 -15.07
CA ALA A 140 -7.51 -14.67 -15.78
C ALA A 140 -8.41 -13.46 -16.14
N GLN A 141 -9.42 -13.16 -15.29
CA GLN A 141 -10.45 -12.13 -15.50
C GLN A 141 -11.34 -12.34 -16.73
N LEU A 142 -11.42 -13.57 -17.25
CA LEU A 142 -12.47 -14.01 -18.15
C LEU A 142 -13.65 -14.48 -17.30
N TYR A 143 -14.70 -13.67 -17.23
CA TYR A 143 -15.78 -13.90 -16.26
C TYR A 143 -16.65 -15.10 -16.61
N ASP A 144 -16.82 -15.39 -17.91
CA ASP A 144 -17.50 -16.59 -18.38
C ASP A 144 -16.78 -17.90 -18.00
N LEU A 145 -15.46 -17.84 -17.72
CA LEU A 145 -14.64 -19.00 -17.40
C LEU A 145 -14.44 -19.09 -15.90
N ALA A 146 -15.12 -20.02 -15.24
CA ALA A 146 -15.05 -20.14 -13.80
C ALA A 146 -15.07 -21.58 -13.30
N GLY A 147 -14.11 -21.88 -12.43
CA GLY A 147 -14.23 -22.97 -11.47
C GLY A 147 -15.07 -22.54 -10.26
N PHE A 148 -15.39 -23.49 -9.39
CA PHE A 148 -15.99 -23.17 -8.10
C PHE A 148 -15.68 -24.20 -7.03
N ARG A 149 -15.82 -23.77 -5.78
CA ARG A 149 -15.73 -24.59 -4.59
C ARG A 149 -17.00 -24.45 -3.78
N LEU A 150 -17.55 -25.57 -3.32
CA LEU A 150 -18.76 -25.59 -2.52
C LEU A 150 -18.64 -26.59 -1.37
N GLU A 151 -18.80 -26.09 -0.15
CA GLU A 151 -19.00 -26.94 1.02
C GLU A 151 -20.45 -27.42 1.10
N THR A 152 -20.64 -28.74 1.22
CA THR A 152 -21.96 -29.37 1.14
C THR A 152 -22.42 -30.11 2.42
N PRO A 153 -22.08 -29.70 3.67
CA PRO A 153 -22.31 -30.53 4.85
C PRO A 153 -23.79 -30.86 5.10
N ALA A 154 -24.71 -29.97 4.75
CA ALA A 154 -26.15 -30.19 4.88
C ALA A 154 -26.78 -30.75 3.59
N ILE A 155 -26.49 -30.13 2.45
CA ILE A 155 -27.14 -30.43 1.16
C ILE A 155 -26.66 -31.77 0.57
N GLY A 156 -25.40 -32.16 0.78
CA GLY A 156 -24.82 -33.41 0.29
C GLY A 156 -24.93 -34.59 1.26
N LYS A 157 -25.69 -34.47 2.36
CA LYS A 157 -25.78 -35.50 3.42
C LYS A 157 -26.32 -36.85 2.90
N LEU A 158 -27.25 -36.82 1.96
CA LEU A 158 -27.82 -38.03 1.36
C LEU A 158 -26.83 -38.68 0.39
N ASP A 159 -26.21 -37.87 -0.48
CA ASP A 159 -25.21 -38.31 -1.46
C ASP A 159 -23.82 -38.60 -0.84
N LYS A 160 -23.63 -38.33 0.46
CA LYS A 160 -22.37 -38.52 1.21
C LYS A 160 -21.20 -37.69 0.69
N ILE A 161 -21.49 -36.56 0.06
CA ILE A 161 -20.51 -35.60 -0.45
C ILE A 161 -20.40 -34.42 0.51
N LYS A 162 -19.18 -34.10 0.92
CA LYS A 162 -18.88 -32.98 1.84
C LYS A 162 -18.36 -31.73 1.15
N TYR A 163 -17.80 -31.88 -0.05
CA TYR A 163 -17.16 -30.80 -0.77
C TYR A 163 -17.18 -31.07 -2.28
N ILE A 164 -17.35 -30.01 -3.05
CA ILE A 164 -17.28 -30.02 -4.52
C ILE A 164 -16.21 -29.01 -4.93
N ASN A 165 -15.36 -29.40 -5.87
CA ASN A 165 -14.25 -28.61 -6.40
C ASN A 165 -14.17 -28.77 -7.92
N VAL A 166 -14.47 -27.70 -8.63
CA VAL A 166 -14.46 -27.66 -10.10
C VAL A 166 -13.41 -26.66 -10.52
N TYR A 167 -12.43 -27.08 -11.33
CA TYR A 167 -11.32 -26.22 -11.73
C TYR A 167 -10.63 -26.72 -13.01
N THR A 168 -9.82 -25.87 -13.62
CA THR A 168 -8.92 -26.23 -14.73
C THR A 168 -7.51 -26.53 -14.20
N THR A 169 -6.81 -27.51 -14.80
CA THR A 169 -5.48 -27.99 -14.34
C THR A 169 -4.29 -27.27 -14.99
N ASP A 170 -4.53 -26.24 -15.80
CA ASP A 170 -3.50 -25.38 -16.42
C ASP A 170 -2.56 -24.72 -15.38
N LYS A 171 -3.01 -24.59 -14.13
CA LYS A 171 -2.21 -24.15 -12.98
C LYS A 171 -1.00 -25.03 -12.64
N THR A 172 -0.82 -26.19 -13.27
CA THR A 172 0.29 -27.11 -12.93
C THR A 172 1.65 -26.44 -13.12
N SER A 173 1.82 -25.63 -14.16
CA SER A 173 3.07 -24.91 -14.44
C SER A 173 3.40 -23.78 -13.46
N SER A 174 2.41 -23.25 -12.75
CA SER A 174 2.59 -22.22 -11.73
C SER A 174 2.62 -22.78 -10.30
N TYR A 175 2.38 -24.09 -10.13
CA TYR A 175 2.32 -24.72 -8.82
C TYR A 175 3.72 -24.99 -8.25
N ALA A 176 4.05 -24.38 -7.11
CA ALA A 176 5.26 -24.69 -6.36
C ALA A 176 4.97 -24.84 -4.86
N LEU A 177 5.64 -25.82 -4.24
CA LEU A 177 5.58 -26.07 -2.78
C LEU A 177 6.33 -24.98 -1.99
N HIS A 178 7.28 -24.30 -2.64
CA HIS A 178 8.05 -23.20 -2.06
C HIS A 178 7.73 -21.89 -2.79
N LYS A 179 7.95 -20.77 -2.10
CA LYS A 179 7.70 -19.44 -2.67
C LYS A 179 8.61 -19.21 -3.89
N ASN A 180 8.01 -19.02 -5.06
CA ASN A 180 8.67 -18.67 -6.33
C ASN A 180 8.05 -17.38 -6.91
N CYS A 181 8.35 -17.07 -8.18
CA CYS A 181 7.79 -15.92 -8.90
C CYS A 181 6.26 -15.97 -9.01
N PHE A 182 5.65 -17.16 -9.01
CA PHE A 182 4.21 -17.35 -8.99
C PHE A 182 3.58 -17.18 -7.61
N CYS A 183 4.21 -16.46 -6.68
CA CYS A 183 3.56 -16.16 -5.41
C CYS A 183 2.52 -15.03 -5.56
N ARG A 184 1.60 -14.90 -4.61
CA ARG A 184 0.65 -13.79 -4.63
C ARG A 184 1.37 -12.46 -4.37
N HIS A 185 1.28 -11.54 -5.33
CA HIS A 185 1.87 -10.21 -5.29
C HIS A 185 0.99 -9.20 -4.56
N ARG A 186 1.60 -8.13 -4.06
CA ARG A 186 0.91 -7.06 -3.32
C ARG A 186 1.28 -5.69 -3.88
N ALA A 187 0.35 -4.74 -3.86
CA ALA A 187 0.62 -3.37 -4.31
C ALA A 187 1.77 -2.69 -3.54
N SER A 188 2.05 -3.10 -2.30
CA SER A 188 3.21 -2.63 -1.54
C SER A 188 4.57 -3.01 -2.15
N GLU A 189 4.61 -3.98 -3.08
CA GLU A 189 5.82 -4.32 -3.86
C GLU A 189 6.12 -3.25 -4.93
N LEU A 190 5.14 -2.41 -5.30
CA LEU A 190 5.34 -1.25 -6.17
C LEU A 190 6.02 -0.08 -5.46
N LEU A 191 6.25 -0.16 -4.16
CA LEU A 191 7.03 0.84 -3.43
C LEU A 191 8.50 0.80 -3.91
N PRO A 192 9.27 1.89 -3.80
CA PRO A 192 10.62 1.96 -4.38
C PRO A 192 11.57 0.81 -4.04
N LYS A 193 11.43 0.19 -2.86
CA LYS A 193 12.28 -0.94 -2.43
C LYS A 193 11.88 -2.30 -3.01
N GLY A 194 10.63 -2.47 -3.46
CA GLY A 194 10.09 -3.75 -3.93
C GLY A 194 10.12 -3.92 -5.46
N MET A 195 10.12 -2.80 -6.20
CA MET A 195 9.86 -2.80 -7.64
C MET A 195 10.82 -3.68 -8.45
N GLU A 196 12.11 -3.65 -8.13
CA GLU A 196 13.13 -4.46 -8.83
C GLU A 196 12.84 -5.96 -8.70
N ARG A 197 12.43 -6.41 -7.51
CA ARG A 197 12.10 -7.82 -7.29
C ARG A 197 10.83 -8.22 -8.04
N LEU A 198 9.81 -7.36 -8.02
CA LEU A 198 8.55 -7.58 -8.72
C LEU A 198 8.76 -7.72 -10.23
N LEU A 199 9.53 -6.81 -10.84
CA LEU A 199 9.84 -6.88 -12.27
C LEU A 199 10.59 -8.15 -12.64
N LYS A 200 11.53 -8.58 -11.80
CA LYS A 200 12.20 -9.87 -11.99
C LYS A 200 11.22 -11.05 -11.92
N ASP A 201 10.32 -11.05 -10.96
CA ASP A 201 9.31 -12.11 -10.85
C ASP A 201 8.40 -12.14 -12.09
N VAL A 202 8.01 -10.97 -12.63
CA VAL A 202 7.24 -10.85 -13.88
C VAL A 202 8.03 -11.36 -15.09
N GLU A 203 9.33 -11.08 -15.18
CA GLU A 203 10.20 -11.63 -16.23
C GLU A 203 10.33 -13.16 -16.13
N ASP A 204 10.51 -13.69 -14.92
CA ASP A 204 10.58 -15.13 -14.70
C ASP A 204 9.24 -15.81 -15.06
N MET A 205 8.10 -15.17 -14.76
CA MET A 205 6.77 -15.64 -15.17
C MET A 205 6.60 -15.63 -16.69
N SER A 206 7.10 -14.61 -17.40
CA SER A 206 6.95 -14.51 -18.86
C SER A 206 7.69 -15.62 -19.59
N ARG A 207 8.88 -16.00 -19.10
CA ARG A 207 9.63 -17.15 -19.62
C ARG A 207 8.84 -18.45 -19.48
N VAL A 208 8.22 -18.67 -18.32
CA VAL A 208 7.42 -19.88 -18.08
C VAL A 208 6.17 -19.89 -18.96
N PHE A 209 5.46 -18.77 -19.12
CA PHE A 209 4.32 -18.70 -20.02
C PHE A 209 4.70 -18.91 -21.48
N GLY A 210 5.84 -18.38 -21.94
CA GLY A 210 6.38 -18.64 -23.28
C GLY A 210 6.78 -20.10 -23.49
N GLN A 211 7.37 -20.76 -22.49
CA GLN A 211 7.63 -22.20 -22.53
C GLN A 211 6.31 -23.00 -22.62
N CYS A 212 5.30 -22.64 -21.83
CA CYS A 212 4.00 -23.30 -21.84
C CYS A 212 3.28 -23.17 -23.19
N SER A 213 3.51 -22.07 -23.93
CA SER A 213 2.97 -21.90 -25.30
C SER A 213 3.75 -22.66 -26.38
N GLY A 214 4.85 -23.35 -26.03
CA GLY A 214 5.74 -24.00 -27.00
C GLY A 214 6.73 -23.06 -27.68
N ALA A 215 6.86 -21.81 -27.22
CA ALA A 215 7.77 -20.82 -27.80
C ALA A 215 9.20 -20.84 -27.19
N GLY A 216 9.53 -21.87 -26.40
CA GLY A 216 10.76 -21.94 -25.59
C GLY A 216 11.87 -22.79 -26.21
N ASP A 217 13.08 -22.21 -26.24
CA ASP A 217 14.40 -22.75 -26.61
C ASP A 217 14.56 -23.29 -28.05
N PRO A 218 15.24 -22.55 -28.96
CA PRO A 218 15.52 -23.02 -30.32
C PRO A 218 16.44 -24.26 -30.39
N ASP A 219 17.10 -24.63 -29.28
CA ASP A 219 17.97 -25.80 -29.17
C ASP A 219 17.31 -27.01 -28.49
N ALA A 220 16.04 -26.90 -28.06
CA ALA A 220 15.28 -28.01 -27.49
C ALA A 220 14.43 -28.71 -28.55
N ASP A 221 14.66 -30.01 -28.78
CA ASP A 221 13.78 -30.85 -29.59
C ASP A 221 12.34 -30.75 -29.06
N LEU A 222 11.42 -30.26 -29.92
CA LEU A 222 9.96 -30.20 -29.74
C LEU A 222 9.48 -30.05 -28.28
N MET A 223 9.49 -28.83 -27.73
CA MET A 223 8.80 -28.58 -26.47
C MET A 223 7.29 -28.81 -26.64
N GLU A 224 6.74 -29.76 -25.87
CA GLU A 224 5.30 -30.00 -25.80
C GLU A 224 4.59 -28.80 -25.18
N VAL A 225 3.55 -28.31 -25.85
CA VAL A 225 2.70 -27.23 -25.33
C VAL A 225 2.01 -27.72 -24.06
N GLN A 226 1.96 -26.88 -23.03
CA GLN A 226 1.32 -27.25 -21.78
C GLN A 226 -0.21 -27.30 -21.94
N GLU A 227 -0.77 -28.49 -21.84
CA GLU A 227 -2.22 -28.71 -21.89
C GLU A 227 -2.90 -28.44 -20.54
N GLY A 228 -4.24 -28.40 -20.57
CA GLY A 228 -5.06 -28.25 -19.37
C GLY A 228 -6.39 -28.97 -19.47
N CYS A 229 -6.79 -29.61 -18.38
CA CYS A 229 -8.01 -30.40 -18.28
C CYS A 229 -9.05 -29.64 -17.45
N ALA A 230 -10.33 -29.77 -17.82
CA ALA A 230 -11.43 -29.36 -16.97
C ALA A 230 -11.73 -30.49 -15.98
N ARG A 231 -11.46 -30.25 -14.70
CA ARG A 231 -11.59 -31.25 -13.62
C ARG A 231 -12.80 -30.96 -12.74
N PHE A 232 -13.61 -31.98 -12.52
CA PHE A 232 -14.77 -31.97 -11.63
C PHE A 232 -14.54 -32.99 -10.52
N GLU A 233 -14.23 -32.49 -9.33
CA GLU A 233 -13.82 -33.28 -8.17
C GLU A 233 -14.83 -33.14 -7.03
N VAL A 234 -15.11 -34.24 -6.33
CA VAL A 234 -15.95 -34.27 -5.13
C VAL A 234 -15.27 -35.04 -4.02
N ARG A 235 -15.42 -34.54 -2.79
CA ARG A 235 -15.03 -35.26 -1.57
C ARG A 235 -16.18 -36.11 -1.10
N VAL A 236 -16.08 -37.41 -1.33
CA VAL A 236 -17.12 -38.39 -1.04
C VAL A 236 -16.67 -39.37 0.03
N ARG A 237 -17.62 -39.93 0.77
CA ARG A 237 -17.36 -40.97 1.76
C ARG A 237 -16.74 -42.20 1.09
N LEU A 238 -15.77 -42.83 1.73
CA LEU A 238 -14.94 -43.88 1.13
C LEU A 238 -15.77 -45.07 0.60
N ASP A 239 -16.83 -45.45 1.32
CA ASP A 239 -17.76 -46.53 0.93
C ASP A 239 -18.66 -46.21 -0.28
N LYS A 240 -18.59 -44.98 -0.81
CA LYS A 240 -19.32 -44.52 -2.01
C LYS A 240 -18.40 -44.15 -3.17
N ALA A 241 -17.09 -44.30 -3.00
CA ALA A 241 -16.09 -43.87 -3.98
C ALA A 241 -16.33 -44.48 -5.37
N LEU A 242 -16.49 -45.81 -5.45
CA LEU A 242 -16.69 -46.55 -6.71
C LEU A 242 -18.02 -46.22 -7.42
N ASP A 243 -18.98 -45.62 -6.70
CA ASP A 243 -20.30 -45.28 -7.21
C ASP A 243 -20.46 -43.82 -7.64
N THR A 244 -19.46 -43.00 -7.37
CA THR A 244 -19.53 -41.54 -7.51
C THR A 244 -18.91 -41.08 -8.82
N LEU A 245 -19.50 -40.08 -9.46
CA LEU A 245 -19.01 -39.45 -10.70
C LEU A 245 -18.66 -40.44 -11.84
N LYS A 246 -19.54 -41.41 -12.12
CA LYS A 246 -19.36 -42.38 -13.22
C LYS A 246 -19.56 -41.80 -14.62
N VAL A 247 -20.38 -40.75 -14.73
CA VAL A 247 -20.80 -40.18 -16.01
C VAL A 247 -20.97 -38.67 -15.85
N LEU A 248 -20.43 -37.91 -16.80
CA LEU A 248 -20.78 -36.50 -16.97
C LEU A 248 -21.94 -36.38 -17.95
N PRO A 249 -23.05 -35.71 -17.60
CA PRO A 249 -24.17 -35.50 -18.52
C PRO A 249 -23.73 -34.86 -19.84
N GLU A 250 -24.21 -35.40 -20.97
CA GLU A 250 -23.87 -34.91 -22.32
C GLU A 250 -24.14 -33.41 -22.48
N ARG A 251 -25.18 -32.90 -21.81
CA ARG A 251 -25.52 -31.48 -21.83
C ARG A 251 -24.45 -30.59 -21.20
N ILE A 252 -23.79 -31.06 -20.15
CA ILE A 252 -22.65 -30.36 -19.53
C ILE A 252 -21.45 -30.42 -20.47
N LEU A 253 -21.20 -31.56 -21.13
CA LEU A 253 -20.13 -31.68 -22.12
C LEU A 253 -20.31 -30.71 -23.30
N ARG A 254 -21.56 -30.52 -23.77
CA ARG A 254 -21.87 -29.66 -24.92
C ARG A 254 -21.95 -28.17 -24.56
N ASN A 255 -22.51 -27.82 -23.41
CA ASN A 255 -22.89 -26.44 -23.08
C ASN A 255 -22.18 -25.87 -21.85
N GLY A 256 -21.44 -26.70 -21.10
CA GLY A 256 -20.79 -26.30 -19.85
C GLY A 256 -19.26 -26.22 -19.93
N LEU A 257 -18.71 -26.46 -21.11
CA LEU A 257 -17.27 -26.50 -21.37
C LEU A 257 -16.93 -25.69 -22.61
N ILE A 258 -15.74 -25.12 -22.62
CA ILE A 258 -15.09 -24.53 -23.78
C ILE A 258 -13.64 -24.97 -23.83
N CYS A 259 -13.08 -25.11 -25.04
CA CYS A 259 -11.67 -25.42 -25.23
C CYS A 259 -10.99 -24.41 -26.13
N TYR A 260 -9.71 -24.20 -25.86
CA TYR A 260 -8.81 -23.39 -26.66
C TYR A 260 -7.60 -24.23 -27.05
N PRO A 261 -6.98 -23.99 -28.22
CA PRO A 261 -5.62 -24.46 -28.46
C PRO A 261 -4.72 -24.01 -27.31
N ALA A 262 -3.92 -24.91 -26.77
CA ALA A 262 -3.10 -24.63 -25.59
C ALA A 262 -2.12 -23.47 -25.83
N GLU A 263 -1.58 -23.37 -27.04
CA GLU A 263 -0.73 -22.24 -27.47
C GLU A 263 -1.46 -20.89 -27.31
N VAL A 264 -2.72 -20.80 -27.75
CA VAL A 264 -3.54 -19.58 -27.69
C VAL A 264 -3.82 -19.19 -26.24
N TRP A 265 -4.13 -20.16 -25.38
CA TRP A 265 -4.37 -19.92 -23.96
C TRP A 265 -3.14 -19.32 -23.25
N TRP A 266 -1.97 -19.91 -23.49
CA TRP A 266 -0.73 -19.43 -22.88
C TRP A 266 -0.26 -18.11 -23.50
N ALA A 267 -0.41 -17.94 -24.81
CA ALA A 267 -0.15 -16.67 -25.49
C ALA A 267 -1.03 -15.54 -24.92
N PHE A 268 -2.32 -15.78 -24.65
CA PHE A 268 -3.19 -14.80 -24.01
C PHE A 268 -2.65 -14.34 -22.65
N LYS A 269 -2.24 -15.28 -21.78
CA LYS A 269 -1.64 -14.92 -20.48
C LYS A 269 -0.31 -14.19 -20.65
N PHE A 270 0.52 -14.61 -21.60
CA PHE A 270 1.79 -13.97 -21.92
C PHE A 270 1.60 -12.52 -22.36
N TRP A 271 0.71 -12.24 -23.31
CA TRP A 271 0.46 -10.88 -23.80
C TRP A 271 -0.14 -9.97 -22.73
N ARG A 272 -1.04 -10.48 -21.86
CA ARG A 272 -1.48 -9.73 -20.68
C ARG A 272 -0.33 -9.40 -19.74
N LEU A 273 0.57 -10.35 -19.50
CA LEU A 273 1.75 -10.14 -18.66
C LEU A 273 2.69 -9.10 -19.27
N CYS A 274 2.87 -9.08 -20.59
CA CYS A 274 3.63 -8.03 -21.28
C CYS A 274 3.00 -6.64 -21.10
N GLY A 275 1.68 -6.51 -21.22
CA GLY A 275 0.97 -5.27 -20.94
C GLY A 275 1.18 -4.77 -19.50
N ILE A 276 1.12 -5.70 -18.53
CA ILE A 276 1.44 -5.44 -17.13
C ILE A 276 2.89 -4.96 -16.99
N GLN A 277 3.84 -5.63 -17.64
CA GLN A 277 5.25 -5.28 -17.58
C GLN A 277 5.51 -3.85 -18.09
N TYR A 278 4.90 -3.44 -19.21
CA TYR A 278 5.04 -2.07 -19.72
C TYR A 278 4.60 -1.01 -18.70
N VAL A 279 3.51 -1.25 -17.97
CA VAL A 279 3.04 -0.34 -16.92
C VAL A 279 4.03 -0.32 -15.75
N LEU A 280 4.53 -1.48 -15.31
CA LEU A 280 5.48 -1.57 -14.20
C LEU A 280 6.82 -0.90 -14.52
N GLU A 281 7.35 -1.08 -15.73
CA GLU A 281 8.56 -0.42 -16.21
C GLU A 281 8.39 1.10 -16.28
N SER A 282 7.25 1.56 -16.80
CA SER A 282 6.89 2.99 -16.82
C SER A 282 6.84 3.58 -15.40
N LEU A 283 6.18 2.88 -14.46
CA LEU A 283 6.13 3.30 -13.05
C LEU A 283 7.51 3.23 -12.38
N GLN A 284 8.40 2.31 -12.77
CA GLN A 284 9.76 2.25 -12.23
C GLN A 284 10.62 3.41 -12.71
N ALA A 285 10.52 3.77 -13.99
CA ALA A 285 11.25 4.88 -14.61
C ALA A 285 10.77 6.25 -14.07
N ALA A 286 9.51 6.35 -13.65
CA ALA A 286 8.92 7.56 -13.12
C ALA A 286 9.55 8.04 -11.80
N GLY A 287 9.65 9.36 -11.63
CA GLY A 287 10.07 9.96 -10.37
C GLY A 287 9.08 9.72 -9.23
N ASN A 288 9.56 9.68 -7.99
CA ASN A 288 8.72 9.41 -6.81
C ASN A 288 7.53 10.37 -6.66
N ALA A 289 7.68 11.62 -7.14
CA ALA A 289 6.60 12.63 -7.10
C ALA A 289 5.46 12.33 -8.08
N VAL A 290 5.76 11.68 -9.21
CA VAL A 290 4.76 11.22 -10.19
C VAL A 290 4.10 9.92 -9.70
N ARG A 291 4.92 8.98 -9.21
CA ARG A 291 4.43 7.68 -8.72
C ARG A 291 3.45 7.76 -7.56
N ILE A 292 3.54 8.81 -6.75
CA ILE A 292 2.66 9.02 -5.58
C ILE A 292 1.34 9.72 -5.96
N TRP A 293 1.17 10.15 -7.22
CA TRP A 293 -0.12 10.65 -7.68
C TRP A 293 -1.18 9.57 -7.49
N ARG A 294 -2.35 9.97 -7.01
CA ARG A 294 -3.44 9.03 -6.72
C ARG A 294 -3.80 8.18 -7.96
N PRO A 295 -3.91 8.73 -9.19
CA PRO A 295 -4.20 7.91 -10.36
C PRO A 295 -3.06 6.97 -10.77
N SER A 296 -1.79 7.32 -10.52
CA SER A 296 -0.64 6.43 -10.74
C SER A 296 -0.61 5.28 -9.74
N LEU A 297 -0.90 5.56 -8.46
CA LEU A 297 -1.01 4.53 -7.43
C LEU A 297 -2.18 3.58 -7.71
N GLN A 298 -3.31 4.11 -8.19
CA GLN A 298 -4.46 3.32 -8.58
C GLN A 298 -4.15 2.43 -9.79
N LEU A 299 -3.50 2.98 -10.84
CA LEU A 299 -3.01 2.19 -11.97
C LEU A 299 -2.13 1.02 -11.49
N GLY A 300 -1.12 1.32 -10.66
CA GLY A 300 -0.28 0.27 -10.08
C GLY A 300 -1.07 -0.77 -9.28
N GLY A 301 -2.02 -0.34 -8.47
CA GLY A 301 -2.90 -1.22 -7.71
C GLY A 301 -3.66 -2.20 -8.60
N ILE A 302 -4.33 -1.71 -9.65
CA ILE A 302 -5.10 -2.55 -10.57
C ILE A 302 -4.18 -3.45 -11.40
N THR A 303 -2.98 -2.99 -11.76
CA THR A 303 -1.95 -3.82 -12.42
C THR A 303 -1.58 -5.05 -11.58
N ILE A 304 -1.41 -4.90 -10.26
CA ILE A 304 -1.13 -6.04 -9.36
C ILE A 304 -2.35 -6.95 -9.20
N TYR A 305 -3.56 -6.38 -9.18
CA TYR A 305 -4.79 -7.16 -9.19
C TYR A 305 -4.85 -8.05 -10.44
N MET A 306 -4.58 -7.49 -11.63
CA MET A 306 -4.55 -8.21 -12.90
C MET A 306 -3.44 -9.26 -12.97
N LEU A 307 -2.24 -8.93 -12.46
CA LEU A 307 -1.11 -9.88 -12.38
C LEU A 307 -1.49 -11.12 -11.58
N ASN A 308 -2.07 -10.92 -10.40
CA ASN A 308 -2.54 -12.01 -9.57
C ASN A 308 -3.65 -12.81 -10.27
N ALA A 309 -4.54 -12.17 -11.02
CA ALA A 309 -5.63 -12.84 -11.70
C ALA A 309 -5.18 -13.86 -12.77
N LEU A 310 -3.98 -13.71 -13.34
CA LEU A 310 -3.42 -14.66 -14.32
C LEU A 310 -3.18 -16.06 -13.73
N THR A 311 -3.09 -16.16 -12.40
CA THR A 311 -2.67 -17.38 -11.68
C THR A 311 -3.57 -17.73 -10.49
N PHE A 312 -4.19 -16.74 -9.87
CA PHE A 312 -4.98 -16.85 -8.64
C PHE A 312 -6.32 -16.15 -8.78
N ARG A 313 -7.28 -16.53 -7.92
CA ARG A 313 -8.41 -15.66 -7.61
C ARG A 313 -7.88 -14.36 -6.98
N PRO A 314 -8.12 -13.19 -7.58
CA PRO A 314 -7.68 -11.91 -7.03
C PRO A 314 -8.45 -11.56 -5.75
N GLY A 315 -8.13 -10.43 -5.12
CA GLY A 315 -8.70 -10.07 -3.81
C GLY A 315 -10.19 -9.69 -3.91
N ASP A 316 -10.97 -9.96 -2.87
CA ASP A 316 -12.41 -9.64 -2.80
C ASP A 316 -12.77 -8.70 -1.61
N GLN A 317 -11.76 -8.06 -1.03
CA GLN A 317 -11.94 -7.09 0.05
C GLN A 317 -12.64 -5.83 -0.48
N SER A 318 -13.16 -5.00 0.43
CA SER A 318 -13.95 -3.82 0.03
C SER A 318 -13.16 -2.86 -0.87
N TRP A 319 -11.88 -2.62 -0.56
CA TRP A 319 -11.01 -1.78 -1.39
C TRP A 319 -10.60 -2.46 -2.70
N ASP A 320 -10.57 -3.81 -2.77
CA ASP A 320 -10.31 -4.51 -4.03
C ASP A 320 -11.48 -4.29 -5.00
N ARG A 321 -12.72 -4.30 -4.50
CA ARG A 321 -13.92 -3.98 -5.29
C ARG A 321 -13.92 -2.53 -5.75
N GLU A 322 -13.63 -1.58 -4.86
CA GLU A 322 -13.53 -0.16 -5.23
C GLU A 322 -12.43 0.08 -6.26
N LEU A 323 -11.27 -0.58 -6.12
CA LEU A 323 -10.18 -0.53 -7.09
C LEU A 323 -10.64 -1.04 -8.46
N VAL A 324 -11.28 -2.20 -8.54
CA VAL A 324 -11.78 -2.78 -9.79
C VAL A 324 -12.81 -1.87 -10.45
N ASN A 325 -13.80 -1.40 -9.68
CA ASN A 325 -14.89 -0.56 -10.19
C ASN A 325 -14.38 0.79 -10.71
N LYS A 326 -13.56 1.49 -9.93
CA LYS A 326 -13.06 2.83 -10.28
C LYS A 326 -11.98 2.80 -11.35
N SER A 327 -11.35 1.66 -11.57
CA SER A 327 -10.35 1.47 -12.64
C SER A 327 -10.91 0.83 -13.91
N ALA A 328 -12.18 0.41 -13.94
CA ALA A 328 -12.79 -0.17 -15.14
C ALA A 328 -13.10 0.90 -16.20
N VAL A 329 -13.34 0.47 -17.45
CA VAL A 329 -14.00 1.28 -18.49
C VAL A 329 -15.47 1.51 -18.08
N TRP A 330 -16.08 2.66 -18.42
CA TRP A 330 -17.48 2.96 -18.07
C TRP A 330 -18.35 3.15 -19.31
N ALA A 331 -19.61 2.69 -19.23
CA ALA A 331 -20.60 2.90 -20.29
C ALA A 331 -20.97 4.38 -20.44
N GLY A 332 -21.02 4.90 -21.68
CA GLY A 332 -21.44 6.27 -21.98
C GLY A 332 -20.32 7.30 -22.14
N GLU A 333 -19.05 6.87 -22.22
CA GLU A 333 -17.90 7.77 -22.46
C GLU A 333 -17.70 8.17 -23.93
N GLU A 334 -18.40 7.53 -24.88
CA GLU A 334 -18.51 7.99 -26.26
C GLU A 334 -19.66 9.02 -26.39
N GLY A 335 -19.40 10.32 -26.24
CA GLY A 335 -20.37 11.31 -26.74
C GLY A 335 -20.49 12.70 -26.10
N LEU A 336 -19.53 13.20 -25.30
CA LEU A 336 -19.57 14.59 -24.83
C LEU A 336 -18.26 15.32 -25.14
N VAL A 337 -17.98 15.48 -26.43
CA VAL A 337 -17.15 16.59 -26.94
C VAL A 337 -18.03 17.40 -27.88
N GLU A 338 -19.05 18.06 -27.32
CA GLU A 338 -19.64 19.22 -27.96
C GLU A 338 -19.29 20.44 -27.12
N ASN A 339 -18.59 21.36 -27.76
CA ASN A 339 -18.21 22.66 -27.23
C ASN A 339 -19.46 23.37 -26.69
N SER A 340 -19.59 23.49 -25.37
CA SER A 340 -20.45 24.50 -24.76
C SER A 340 -19.59 25.42 -23.92
N ASP A 341 -19.39 26.64 -24.43
CA ASP A 341 -18.72 27.78 -23.78
C ASP A 341 -19.51 28.35 -22.59
N ASP A 342 -20.18 27.51 -21.80
CA ASP A 342 -20.96 27.97 -20.66
C ASP A 342 -20.24 27.59 -19.36
N GLU A 343 -19.58 28.60 -18.79
CA GLU A 343 -19.13 28.66 -17.40
C GLU A 343 -20.35 28.51 -16.47
N LEU A 344 -20.77 27.28 -16.21
CA LEU A 344 -21.66 26.96 -15.11
C LEU A 344 -20.92 26.01 -14.18
N GLU A 345 -20.82 26.44 -12.92
CA GLU A 345 -20.27 25.67 -11.81
C GLU A 345 -20.83 24.23 -11.87
N ALA A 346 -19.97 23.30 -12.29
CA ALA A 346 -20.31 21.88 -12.33
C ALA A 346 -20.46 21.42 -10.88
N ASP A 347 -21.70 21.34 -10.40
CA ASP A 347 -22.05 20.53 -9.25
C ASP A 347 -21.57 19.09 -9.55
N GLU A 348 -20.48 18.67 -8.89
CA GLU A 348 -19.82 17.34 -9.04
C GLU A 348 -20.78 16.15 -8.80
N ASP A 349 -22.00 16.41 -8.33
CA ASP A 349 -22.98 15.41 -7.89
C ASP A 349 -24.02 15.04 -8.98
N PHE A 350 -24.15 15.76 -10.11
CA PHE A 350 -25.28 15.55 -11.03
C PHE A 350 -25.03 14.61 -12.24
N GLU A 351 -23.79 14.28 -12.60
CA GLU A 351 -23.50 13.44 -13.79
C GLU A 351 -23.16 11.97 -13.48
N ASN A 352 -22.96 11.60 -12.21
CA ASN A 352 -22.47 10.26 -11.85
C ASN A 352 -23.55 9.17 -11.71
N ASP A 353 -24.85 9.52 -11.71
CA ASP A 353 -25.92 8.59 -11.30
C ASP A 353 -26.42 7.63 -12.40
N ARG A 354 -25.84 7.63 -13.61
CA ARG A 354 -26.31 6.76 -14.72
C ARG A 354 -25.23 5.95 -15.45
N ALA A 355 -23.96 6.22 -15.21
CA ALA A 355 -22.89 5.43 -15.82
C ALA A 355 -22.59 4.21 -14.91
N GLU A 356 -22.42 3.04 -15.50
CA GLU A 356 -22.00 1.82 -14.78
C GLU A 356 -20.65 1.33 -15.35
N PRO A 357 -19.77 0.74 -14.52
CA PRO A 357 -18.50 0.20 -14.98
C PRO A 357 -18.71 -1.09 -15.78
N PHE A 358 -18.07 -1.19 -16.94
CA PHE A 358 -18.00 -2.43 -17.72
C PHE A 358 -16.94 -3.36 -17.12
N ILE A 359 -17.34 -4.18 -16.15
CA ILE A 359 -16.46 -5.12 -15.45
C ILE A 359 -16.56 -6.51 -16.08
N GLU A 360 -17.79 -7.02 -16.25
CA GLU A 360 -18.06 -8.39 -16.68
C GLU A 360 -18.76 -8.42 -18.06
N GLU A 361 -19.35 -7.31 -18.48
CA GLU A 361 -20.24 -7.17 -19.64
C GLU A 361 -19.55 -7.43 -20.98
N GLN A 362 -18.22 -7.27 -21.05
CA GLN A 362 -17.41 -7.55 -22.24
C GLN A 362 -16.76 -8.94 -22.21
N GLY A 363 -17.06 -9.77 -21.20
CA GLY A 363 -16.46 -11.10 -21.00
C GLY A 363 -15.01 -11.07 -20.49
N LEU A 364 -14.31 -9.92 -20.59
CA LEU A 364 -12.96 -9.68 -20.09
C LEU A 364 -12.89 -8.31 -19.39
N TYR A 365 -12.13 -8.24 -18.29
CA TYR A 365 -11.86 -6.97 -17.62
C TYR A 365 -10.89 -6.08 -18.42
N PHE A 366 -11.31 -4.83 -18.68
CA PHE A 366 -10.50 -3.76 -19.23
C PHE A 366 -10.34 -2.61 -18.24
N VAL A 367 -9.13 -2.07 -18.17
CA VAL A 367 -8.84 -0.84 -17.41
C VAL A 367 -9.39 0.35 -18.20
N SER A 368 -9.82 1.40 -17.50
CA SER A 368 -10.19 2.69 -18.08
C SER A 368 -9.09 3.23 -19.00
N ASP A 369 -9.37 4.33 -19.70
CA ASP A 369 -8.34 5.05 -20.46
C ASP A 369 -7.03 5.19 -19.66
N ILE A 370 -5.91 5.12 -20.36
CA ILE A 370 -4.57 5.30 -19.79
C ILE A 370 -3.99 6.57 -20.36
N VAL A 371 -3.56 7.47 -19.48
CA VAL A 371 -2.91 8.72 -19.85
C VAL A 371 -1.41 8.58 -19.66
N TYR A 372 -0.64 9.02 -20.65
CA TYR A 372 0.81 9.17 -20.52
C TYR A 372 1.14 10.61 -20.12
N ASP A 373 1.69 10.79 -18.92
CA ASP A 373 1.93 12.10 -18.32
C ASP A 373 3.26 12.08 -17.55
N SER A 374 4.09 13.10 -17.76
CA SER A 374 5.35 13.28 -17.03
C SER A 374 6.28 12.05 -17.06
N GLY A 375 6.28 11.34 -18.19
CA GLY A 375 7.11 10.15 -18.41
C GLY A 375 6.54 8.85 -17.84
N ALA A 376 5.30 8.84 -17.36
CA ALA A 376 4.67 7.69 -16.72
C ALA A 376 3.22 7.47 -17.18
N PHE A 377 2.77 6.21 -17.16
CA PHE A 377 1.34 5.92 -17.28
C PHE A 377 0.60 6.21 -15.97
N ARG A 378 -0.64 6.72 -16.09
CA ARG A 378 -1.59 6.91 -15.00
C ARG A 378 -3.02 6.72 -15.48
N LEU A 379 -3.96 6.50 -14.55
CA LEU A 379 -5.38 6.61 -14.87
C LEU A 379 -5.82 8.09 -14.97
N PRO A 380 -6.98 8.37 -15.59
CA PRO A 380 -7.63 9.67 -15.58
C PRO A 380 -8.03 10.12 -14.16
N GLN A 381 -8.11 11.44 -13.95
CA GLN A 381 -8.42 11.99 -12.61
C GLN A 381 -9.90 11.84 -12.19
N LYS A 382 -10.81 11.54 -13.13
CA LYS A 382 -12.28 11.51 -12.92
C LYS A 382 -12.77 10.55 -11.82
N ARG A 383 -12.16 9.35 -11.69
CA ARG A 383 -12.62 8.28 -10.77
C ARG A 383 -11.50 7.79 -9.86
N THR A 384 -10.87 8.75 -9.20
CA THR A 384 -9.68 8.45 -8.40
C THR A 384 -10.02 7.89 -7.01
N LEU A 385 -9.42 6.75 -6.62
CA LEU A 385 -9.53 6.20 -5.26
C LEU A 385 -9.17 7.21 -4.18
N SER A 386 -9.94 7.24 -3.09
CA SER A 386 -9.66 8.06 -1.91
C SER A 386 -8.31 7.72 -1.29
N ILE A 387 -7.79 8.64 -0.48
CA ILE A 387 -6.53 8.45 0.24
C ILE A 387 -6.62 7.23 1.16
N GLU A 388 -7.76 7.05 1.83
CA GLU A 388 -8.01 5.93 2.74
C GLU A 388 -8.02 4.59 2.00
N GLU A 389 -8.67 4.51 0.83
CA GLU A 389 -8.66 3.32 -0.02
C GLU A 389 -7.25 3.00 -0.54
N LEU A 390 -6.51 4.00 -1.03
CA LEU A 390 -5.13 3.82 -1.49
C LEU A 390 -4.22 3.34 -0.35
N CYS A 391 -4.38 3.88 0.85
CA CYS A 391 -3.64 3.41 2.02
C CYS A 391 -3.94 1.94 2.34
N ALA A 392 -5.20 1.50 2.19
CA ALA A 392 -5.58 0.10 2.36
C ALA A 392 -4.96 -0.80 1.29
N VAL A 393 -5.05 -0.42 0.00
CA VAL A 393 -4.46 -1.15 -1.14
C VAL A 393 -2.95 -1.34 -0.94
N TYR A 394 -2.24 -0.30 -0.51
CA TYR A 394 -0.79 -0.33 -0.29
C TYR A 394 -0.38 -0.82 1.12
N ASN A 395 -1.36 -1.20 1.95
CA ASN A 395 -1.15 -1.68 3.32
C ASN A 395 -0.29 -0.71 4.18
N THR A 396 -0.70 0.56 4.20
CA THR A 396 -0.11 1.63 5.01
C THR A 396 -1.16 2.26 5.92
N ALA A 397 -0.78 2.73 7.11
CA ALA A 397 -1.73 3.27 8.09
C ALA A 397 -2.18 4.70 7.77
N SER A 398 -1.41 5.45 6.97
CA SER A 398 -1.74 6.83 6.62
C SER A 398 -1.06 7.28 5.33
N TRP A 399 -1.58 8.37 4.75
CA TRP A 399 -0.98 9.02 3.58
C TRP A 399 0.47 9.46 3.82
N GLY A 400 0.79 9.97 5.01
CA GLY A 400 2.16 10.39 5.34
C GLY A 400 3.12 9.21 5.45
N GLU A 401 2.63 8.04 5.89
CA GLU A 401 3.42 6.81 5.86
C GLU A 401 3.68 6.41 4.41
N LEU A 402 2.65 6.40 3.56
CA LEU A 402 2.76 6.04 2.15
C LEU A 402 3.74 6.98 1.42
N GLN A 403 3.56 8.29 1.54
CA GLN A 403 4.49 9.30 1.01
C GLN A 403 5.92 9.09 1.52
N GLY A 404 6.08 8.77 2.81
CA GLY A 404 7.38 8.44 3.39
C GLY A 404 8.06 7.22 2.75
N LYS A 405 7.30 6.21 2.31
CA LYS A 405 7.84 5.06 1.55
C LYS A 405 8.40 5.48 0.19
N PHE A 406 7.91 6.57 -0.38
CA PHE A 406 8.42 7.21 -1.60
C PHE A 406 9.52 8.25 -1.31
N ASN A 407 10.05 8.31 -0.08
CA ASN A 407 11.04 9.30 0.34
C ASN A 407 10.55 10.76 0.11
N MET A 408 9.22 10.96 0.18
CA MET A 408 8.60 12.28 0.13
C MET A 408 8.50 12.83 1.56
N SER A 409 8.93 14.07 1.73
CA SER A 409 8.85 14.78 3.00
C SER A 409 7.45 15.38 3.16
N THR A 410 6.86 15.25 4.35
CA THR A 410 5.45 15.62 4.59
C THR A 410 5.23 16.27 5.95
N PHE A 411 4.04 16.83 6.14
CA PHE A 411 3.53 17.27 7.43
C PHE A 411 2.01 17.09 7.50
N HIS A 412 1.48 16.84 8.68
CA HIS A 412 0.04 16.65 8.88
C HIS A 412 -0.63 17.91 9.43
N ARG A 413 -1.49 18.53 8.62
CA ARG A 413 -2.55 19.40 9.12
C ARG A 413 -3.70 18.49 9.53
N GLY A 414 -3.90 18.26 10.83
CA GLY A 414 -5.03 17.42 11.26
C GLY A 414 -6.35 17.95 10.68
N ARG A 415 -7.23 17.06 10.19
CA ARG A 415 -8.65 17.39 9.95
C ARG A 415 -9.17 18.08 11.21
N ALA A 416 -9.75 19.27 11.07
CA ALA A 416 -10.59 19.80 12.13
C ALA A 416 -11.70 18.77 12.31
N SER A 417 -11.81 18.15 13.47
CA SER A 417 -12.99 17.36 13.81
C SER A 417 -14.20 18.28 13.63
N ASP A 418 -15.17 17.87 12.82
CA ASP A 418 -16.48 18.51 12.65
C ASP A 418 -17.31 18.45 13.93
N VAL A 419 -16.84 19.18 14.93
CA VAL A 419 -17.64 19.65 16.05
C VAL A 419 -17.34 21.13 16.17
N ARG A 420 -18.07 21.91 15.38
CA ARG A 420 -18.14 23.37 15.49
C ARG A 420 -18.47 23.71 16.94
N ARG A 421 -17.47 24.17 17.71
CA ARG A 421 -17.71 25.02 18.88
C ARG A 421 -17.74 26.46 18.38
N PRO A 422 -18.89 27.16 18.36
CA PRO A 422 -19.06 28.45 17.65
C PRO A 422 -18.32 29.66 18.25
N MET A 423 -17.27 29.48 19.06
CA MET A 423 -16.69 30.57 19.86
C MET A 423 -15.16 30.63 19.87
N ARG A 424 -14.49 29.97 18.91
CA ARG A 424 -13.08 30.23 18.62
C ARG A 424 -12.96 30.61 17.16
N MET A 425 -12.72 31.90 16.87
CA MET A 425 -12.29 32.34 15.55
C MET A 425 -11.10 31.46 15.12
N ALA A 426 -11.27 30.71 14.05
CA ALA A 426 -10.30 29.77 13.51
C ALA A 426 -9.13 30.53 12.87
N ARG A 427 -8.25 31.10 13.69
CA ARG A 427 -7.07 31.86 13.24
C ARG A 427 -5.88 30.92 13.04
N ARG A 428 -5.93 30.03 12.05
CA ARG A 428 -4.76 29.22 11.63
C ARG A 428 -4.70 29.06 10.11
N VAL A 429 -4.66 30.21 9.43
CA VAL A 429 -4.31 30.33 8.00
C VAL A 429 -2.78 30.27 7.88
N ARG A 430 -2.26 29.78 6.74
CA ARG A 430 -0.83 29.90 6.37
C ARG A 430 -0.36 31.33 6.65
N THR A 431 0.81 31.52 7.24
CA THR A 431 1.38 32.86 7.43
C THR A 431 1.55 33.54 6.08
N THR A 432 1.21 34.82 5.99
CA THR A 432 1.34 35.60 4.76
C THR A 432 2.80 35.69 4.33
N ASP A 433 3.07 35.72 3.02
CA ASP A 433 4.42 35.99 2.51
C ASP A 433 4.90 37.36 3.02
N ALA A 434 6.07 37.36 3.66
CA ALA A 434 6.61 38.52 4.35
C ALA A 434 6.81 39.72 3.40
N ARG A 435 6.99 39.47 2.09
CA ARG A 435 7.13 40.53 1.09
C ARG A 435 5.89 41.42 0.96
N PHE A 436 4.71 40.90 1.27
CA PHE A 436 3.45 41.66 1.18
C PHE A 436 3.11 42.44 2.45
N VAL A 437 3.80 42.17 3.57
CA VAL A 437 3.52 42.80 4.87
C VAL A 437 4.64 43.71 5.35
N ARG A 438 5.88 43.47 4.89
CA ARG A 438 7.03 44.31 5.24
C ARG A 438 6.89 45.70 4.64
N THR A 439 7.10 46.71 5.49
CA THR A 439 7.21 48.10 5.06
C THR A 439 8.65 48.45 4.69
N ASP A 440 9.62 47.74 5.29
CA ASP A 440 11.05 47.94 5.02
C ASP A 440 11.55 47.00 3.93
N SER A 441 12.49 47.49 3.11
CA SER A 441 13.11 46.67 2.08
C SER A 441 13.81 45.46 2.71
N PRO A 442 13.52 44.23 2.26
CA PRO A 442 14.25 43.06 2.73
C PRO A 442 15.72 43.29 2.38
N GLY A 443 16.61 43.12 3.36
CA GLY A 443 18.06 43.25 3.14
C GLY A 443 18.59 42.42 1.96
N PRO A 444 19.88 42.55 1.61
CA PRO A 444 20.44 41.96 0.39
C PRO A 444 20.12 40.47 0.25
N GLU A 445 20.01 40.00 -0.99
CA GLU A 445 19.82 38.56 -1.25
C GLU A 445 20.94 37.73 -0.63
N VAL A 446 20.55 36.58 -0.07
CA VAL A 446 21.49 35.65 0.52
C VAL A 446 21.95 34.70 -0.57
N ASP A 447 23.10 34.98 -1.19
CA ASP A 447 23.75 34.05 -2.10
C ASP A 447 24.49 32.96 -1.30
N LEU A 448 24.01 31.72 -1.38
CA LEU A 448 24.60 30.57 -0.71
C LEU A 448 25.57 29.81 -1.63
N GLY A 449 25.67 30.21 -2.91
CA GLY A 449 26.42 29.55 -3.97
C GLY A 449 26.01 28.09 -4.16
N LEU A 450 24.70 27.80 -4.07
CA LEU A 450 24.15 26.45 -4.24
C LEU A 450 24.21 26.03 -5.71
N GLY A 451 23.78 26.90 -6.63
CA GLY A 451 23.85 26.62 -8.08
C GLY A 451 25.29 26.33 -8.53
N ASN A 452 26.25 27.14 -8.06
CA ASN A 452 27.69 26.96 -8.33
C ASN A 452 28.27 25.65 -7.81
N ARG A 453 27.59 25.00 -6.85
CA ARG A 453 27.98 23.70 -6.28
C ARG A 453 27.29 22.52 -6.96
N GLY A 454 26.57 22.77 -8.06
CA GLY A 454 25.87 21.75 -8.82
C GLY A 454 24.54 21.31 -8.20
N VAL A 455 24.05 22.03 -7.18
CA VAL A 455 22.76 21.74 -6.54
C VAL A 455 21.65 22.09 -7.53
N ARG A 456 20.77 21.14 -7.84
CA ARG A 456 19.66 21.32 -8.78
C ARG A 456 18.30 21.13 -8.11
N MET A 457 17.35 21.97 -8.51
CA MET A 457 15.93 21.83 -8.17
C MET A 457 15.19 21.38 -9.42
N HIS A 458 14.48 20.27 -9.34
CA HIS A 458 13.61 19.80 -10.41
C HIS A 458 12.30 20.59 -10.44
N GLU A 459 11.63 20.68 -11.58
CA GLU A 459 10.29 21.28 -11.66
C GLU A 459 9.30 20.49 -10.79
N PRO A 460 8.26 21.15 -10.23
CA PRO A 460 7.23 20.45 -9.49
C PRO A 460 6.55 19.43 -10.42
N ALA A 461 6.31 18.21 -9.92
CA ALA A 461 5.52 17.26 -10.67
C ALA A 461 4.05 17.70 -10.64
N THR A 462 3.59 18.29 -11.73
CA THR A 462 2.19 18.67 -11.97
C THR A 462 1.59 17.72 -12.99
N MET A 463 0.37 17.25 -12.72
CA MET A 463 -0.36 16.45 -13.71
C MET A 463 -0.73 17.34 -14.89
N THR A 464 -0.62 16.79 -16.10
CA THR A 464 -0.96 17.46 -17.36
C THR A 464 -1.84 16.52 -18.19
N GLY A 465 -2.60 17.08 -19.14
CA GLY A 465 -3.46 16.31 -20.04
C GLY A 465 -4.91 16.81 -20.06
N PRO A 466 -5.72 16.30 -21.00
CA PRO A 466 -7.09 16.74 -21.20
C PRO A 466 -8.03 16.40 -20.04
N ASP A 467 -7.62 15.50 -19.14
CA ASP A 467 -8.38 15.08 -17.97
C ASP A 467 -8.08 15.91 -16.70
N VAL A 468 -7.23 16.94 -16.82
CA VAL A 468 -6.82 17.82 -15.72
C VAL A 468 -7.30 19.24 -15.99
N ILE A 469 -7.97 19.86 -15.01
CA ILE A 469 -8.35 21.28 -15.08
C ILE A 469 -7.10 22.13 -14.86
N GLU A 470 -6.63 22.83 -15.89
CA GLU A 470 -5.52 23.78 -15.77
C GLU A 470 -5.97 24.98 -14.91
N ILE A 471 -5.46 25.05 -13.68
CA ILE A 471 -5.61 26.24 -12.84
C ILE A 471 -4.51 27.22 -13.26
N SER A 472 -4.88 28.31 -13.93
CA SER A 472 -3.98 29.29 -14.56
C SER A 472 -3.27 30.24 -13.59
N ASP A 473 -2.82 29.75 -12.44
CA ASP A 473 -2.01 30.53 -11.48
C ASP A 473 -0.51 30.42 -11.78
N SER A 474 -0.12 30.60 -13.06
CA SER A 474 1.29 30.66 -13.44
C SER A 474 1.89 32.04 -13.16
N GLU A 475 2.05 32.37 -11.88
CA GLU A 475 3.09 33.33 -11.50
C GLU A 475 4.44 32.75 -11.94
N ASP A 476 5.31 33.55 -12.57
CA ASP A 476 6.66 33.16 -12.99
C ASP A 476 7.43 32.50 -11.82
N GLU A 477 7.45 31.16 -11.79
CA GLU A 477 8.05 30.42 -10.69
C GLU A 477 9.57 30.66 -10.68
N GLU A 478 10.12 31.11 -9.56
CA GLU A 478 11.55 31.40 -9.41
C GLU A 478 12.38 30.12 -9.60
N LYS A 479 13.21 30.10 -10.65
CA LYS A 479 14.02 28.93 -11.04
C LYS A 479 15.39 28.90 -10.37
N ASP A 480 15.86 30.03 -9.83
CA ASP A 480 17.15 30.12 -9.15
C ASP A 480 17.05 29.57 -7.71
N ILE A 481 17.76 28.47 -7.45
CA ILE A 481 17.78 27.81 -6.14
C ILE A 481 18.29 28.72 -5.01
N ASP A 482 19.26 29.59 -5.29
CA ASP A 482 19.81 30.50 -4.28
C ASP A 482 18.75 31.56 -3.90
N LYS A 483 17.96 32.04 -4.86
CA LYS A 483 16.83 32.94 -4.60
C LYS A 483 15.69 32.25 -3.85
N VAL A 484 15.34 31.01 -4.21
CA VAL A 484 14.32 30.23 -3.48
C VAL A 484 14.73 30.02 -2.03
N VAL A 485 15.99 29.62 -1.76
CA VAL A 485 16.47 29.43 -0.38
C VAL A 485 16.59 30.77 0.36
N SER A 486 17.00 31.84 -0.32
CA SER A 486 17.00 33.21 0.22
C SER A 486 15.60 33.64 0.65
N LYS A 487 14.56 33.36 -0.16
CA LYS A 487 13.15 33.61 0.21
C LYS A 487 12.76 32.83 1.48
N ILE A 488 13.08 31.54 1.56
CA ILE A 488 12.81 30.71 2.74
C ILE A 488 13.49 31.28 3.98
N LEU A 489 14.77 31.65 3.89
CA LEU A 489 15.54 32.24 4.99
C LEU A 489 14.99 33.60 5.43
N LYS A 490 14.51 34.41 4.50
CA LYS A 490 13.89 35.72 4.78
C LYS A 490 12.50 35.56 5.41
N GLN A 491 11.75 34.52 5.05
CA GLN A 491 10.43 34.22 5.61
C GLN A 491 10.52 33.61 7.02
N PHE A 492 11.53 32.79 7.28
CA PHE A 492 11.74 32.06 8.53
C PHE A 492 11.54 32.90 9.81
N PRO A 493 12.22 34.05 10.00
CA PRO A 493 12.16 34.75 11.28
C PRO A 493 10.79 35.40 11.51
N TYR A 494 10.17 35.93 10.47
CA TYR A 494 8.79 36.43 10.50
C TYR A 494 7.82 35.33 10.93
N ASP A 495 7.87 34.17 10.28
CA ASP A 495 6.96 33.06 10.57
C ASP A 495 7.11 32.53 12.01
N VAL A 496 8.33 32.42 12.50
CA VAL A 496 8.60 31.96 13.87
C VAL A 496 7.99 32.92 14.90
N ILE A 497 8.12 34.23 14.70
CA ILE A 497 7.56 35.26 15.60
C ILE A 497 6.03 35.35 15.48
N GLN A 498 5.46 35.26 14.27
CA GLN A 498 3.99 35.26 14.09
C GLN A 498 3.32 34.06 14.78
N GLN A 499 4.06 32.96 14.96
CA GLN A 499 3.61 31.78 15.70
C GLN A 499 3.88 31.85 17.21
N SER A 500 4.43 32.97 17.71
CA SER A 500 4.70 33.16 19.14
C SER A 500 3.42 33.01 19.98
N PRO A 501 3.53 32.46 21.20
CA PRO A 501 2.37 32.11 21.98
C PRO A 501 1.68 33.33 22.61
N ASN A 502 0.38 33.18 22.85
CA ASN A 502 -0.41 34.11 23.66
C ASN A 502 -0.54 33.60 25.11
N GLN A 503 -0.84 34.51 26.04
CA GLN A 503 -1.15 34.15 27.42
C GLN A 503 -2.45 33.33 27.51
N SER A 504 -2.54 32.42 28.48
CA SER A 504 -3.58 31.39 28.55
C SER A 504 -4.97 31.86 29.03
N ALA A 505 -5.28 33.15 28.94
CA ALA A 505 -6.58 33.72 29.32
C ALA A 505 -7.08 34.68 28.23
N ASN A 506 -8.37 34.63 27.90
CA ASN A 506 -8.98 35.34 26.75
C ASN A 506 -8.75 36.86 26.74
N ASN A 507 -8.42 37.47 27.89
CA ASN A 507 -8.23 38.91 28.05
C ASN A 507 -6.78 39.33 28.31
N ARG A 508 -5.80 38.43 28.18
CA ARG A 508 -4.39 38.78 28.40
C ARG A 508 -3.65 38.95 27.07
N PRO A 509 -2.78 39.98 26.94
CA PRO A 509 -2.07 40.27 25.69
C PRO A 509 -1.08 39.15 25.31
N ALA A 510 -0.55 39.22 24.10
CA ALA A 510 0.49 38.31 23.61
C ALA A 510 1.71 38.30 24.55
N TYR A 511 2.50 37.22 24.54
CA TYR A 511 3.76 37.23 25.29
C TYR A 511 4.80 38.15 24.64
N THR A 512 4.74 38.33 23.32
CA THR A 512 5.67 39.18 22.60
C THR A 512 5.44 40.66 22.93
N THR A 513 6.53 41.41 23.12
CA THR A 513 6.50 42.88 23.28
C THR A 513 6.59 43.62 21.95
N LEU A 514 6.77 42.91 20.84
CA LEU A 514 6.84 43.52 19.51
C LEU A 514 5.46 44.07 19.11
N THR A 515 5.44 45.31 18.66
CA THR A 515 4.28 45.91 17.99
C THR A 515 3.97 45.17 16.68
N ARG A 516 2.79 45.40 16.09
CA ARG A 516 2.44 44.75 14.83
C ARG A 516 3.42 45.09 13.70
N VAL A 517 3.82 46.35 13.61
CA VAL A 517 4.79 46.84 12.61
C VAL A 517 6.16 46.19 12.81
N GLU A 518 6.62 46.06 14.06
CA GLU A 518 7.88 45.35 14.36
C GLU A 518 7.78 43.86 14.01
N GLN A 519 6.64 43.21 14.29
CA GLN A 519 6.40 41.81 13.93
C GLN A 519 6.40 41.57 12.42
N ASP A 520 5.86 42.51 11.64
CA ASP A 520 5.81 42.41 10.18
C ASP A 520 7.21 42.61 9.55
N ASN A 521 8.08 43.40 10.17
CA ASN A 521 9.45 43.66 9.71
C ASN A 521 10.54 42.79 10.36
N VAL A 522 10.18 41.72 11.09
CA VAL A 522 11.16 40.84 11.74
C VAL A 522 12.15 40.25 10.73
N THR A 523 13.45 40.37 11.04
CA THR A 523 14.57 39.72 10.36
C THR A 523 15.26 38.71 11.29
N MET A 524 16.31 38.04 10.80
CA MET A 524 17.10 37.11 11.62
C MET A 524 17.78 37.79 12.82
N ASP A 525 17.94 39.12 12.80
CA ASP A 525 18.63 39.87 13.85
C ASP A 525 17.88 39.84 15.19
N ILE A 526 16.55 39.64 15.18
CA ILE A 526 15.76 39.47 16.42
C ILE A 526 16.32 38.32 17.27
N PHE A 527 16.79 37.26 16.62
CA PHE A 527 17.34 36.08 17.30
C PHE A 527 18.79 36.27 17.73
N LYS A 528 19.43 37.40 17.36
CA LYS A 528 20.77 37.80 17.80
C LYS A 528 20.73 38.81 18.95
N GLN A 529 19.56 39.34 19.31
CA GLN A 529 19.44 40.25 20.44
C GLN A 529 19.52 39.49 21.77
N THR A 530 20.20 40.08 22.76
CA THR A 530 20.22 39.58 24.14
C THR A 530 19.07 40.15 24.98
N GLU A 531 18.47 41.25 24.52
CA GLU A 531 17.20 41.77 25.02
C GLU A 531 16.06 41.02 24.32
N LEU A 532 15.36 40.17 25.06
CA LEU A 532 14.33 39.29 24.53
C LEU A 532 13.00 40.03 24.37
N PRO A 533 12.31 39.89 23.24
CA PRO A 533 11.08 40.63 22.95
C PRO A 533 9.86 39.97 23.60
N PHE A 534 9.94 39.65 24.89
CA PHE A 534 8.86 39.00 25.63
C PHE A 534 8.67 39.65 27.00
N ILE A 535 7.42 39.70 27.46
CA ILE A 535 7.11 40.16 28.82
C ILE A 535 7.58 39.18 29.90
N ARG A 536 7.72 37.88 29.54
CA ARG A 536 8.16 36.77 30.39
C ARG A 536 8.78 35.68 29.53
N ALA A 537 9.80 34.98 30.02
CA ALA A 537 10.39 33.84 29.33
C ALA A 537 11.07 32.84 30.30
N GLN A 538 11.21 31.59 29.85
CA GLN A 538 12.00 30.54 30.49
C GLN A 538 13.19 30.23 29.59
N LEU A 539 14.42 30.42 30.09
CA LEU A 539 15.64 30.25 29.30
C LEU A 539 16.38 28.99 29.71
N LYS A 540 16.92 28.27 28.72
CA LYS A 540 17.79 27.11 28.94
C LYS A 540 18.90 27.05 27.89
N ILE A 541 20.13 26.92 28.34
CA ILE A 541 21.25 26.57 27.45
C ILE A 541 21.10 25.09 27.11
N VAL A 542 21.02 24.78 25.81
CA VAL A 542 20.88 23.40 25.34
C VAL A 542 22.23 22.82 24.92
N SER A 543 22.34 21.50 24.82
CA SER A 543 23.57 20.87 24.32
C SER A 543 23.81 21.19 22.83
N THR A 544 25.06 21.12 22.39
CA THR A 544 25.42 21.25 20.95
C THR A 544 24.72 20.20 20.09
N HIS A 545 24.56 18.97 20.61
CA HIS A 545 23.79 17.92 19.95
C HIS A 545 22.30 18.30 19.80
N THR A 546 21.68 18.83 20.85
CA THR A 546 20.29 19.30 20.80
C THR A 546 20.12 20.42 19.78
N TRP A 547 21.02 21.40 19.75
CA TRP A 547 20.98 22.50 18.80
C TRP A 547 21.11 22.01 17.35
N ASP A 548 22.15 21.22 17.06
CA ASP A 548 22.55 20.84 15.70
C ASP A 548 21.71 19.70 15.10
N ARG A 549 21.17 18.80 15.91
CA ARG A 549 20.47 17.59 15.44
C ARG A 549 19.01 17.53 15.83
N VAL A 550 18.60 18.13 16.94
CA VAL A 550 17.20 18.08 17.36
C VAL A 550 16.46 19.31 16.86
N PHE A 551 17.01 20.50 17.10
CA PHE A 551 16.32 21.74 16.79
C PHE A 551 16.45 22.10 15.32
N PHE A 552 17.67 22.02 14.78
CA PHE A 552 17.88 22.23 13.35
C PHE A 552 17.00 21.31 12.50
N ASP A 553 16.96 20.01 12.79
CA ASP A 553 16.13 19.03 12.07
C ASP A 553 14.62 19.26 12.24
N ARG A 554 14.18 20.00 13.26
CA ARG A 554 12.75 20.37 13.43
C ARG A 554 12.38 21.62 12.63
N PHE A 555 13.25 22.63 12.58
CA PHE A 555 13.01 23.86 11.82
C PHE A 555 13.23 23.66 10.32
N PHE A 556 14.32 22.99 9.98
CA PHE A 556 14.63 22.56 8.63
C PHE A 556 14.74 21.04 8.70
N PRO A 557 13.72 20.27 8.32
CA PRO A 557 13.79 18.81 8.27
C PRO A 557 14.60 18.27 7.09
N PRO A 558 15.27 17.10 7.24
CA PRO A 558 15.94 16.43 6.13
C PRO A 558 14.93 15.83 5.13
N LYS A 559 15.42 15.42 3.96
CA LYS A 559 14.58 14.74 2.97
C LYS A 559 14.02 13.42 3.52
N GLY A 560 12.76 13.13 3.23
CA GLY A 560 12.04 11.96 3.72
C GLY A 560 11.51 12.12 5.15
N PHE A 561 11.56 13.34 5.72
CA PHE A 561 10.97 13.63 7.01
C PHE A 561 9.46 13.41 6.99
N SER A 562 8.97 12.58 7.93
CA SER A 562 7.55 12.34 8.16
C SER A 562 7.29 12.31 9.68
N PRO A 563 6.53 13.26 10.24
CA PRO A 563 6.30 13.32 11.67
C PRO A 563 5.37 12.18 12.13
N ARG A 564 5.66 11.57 13.30
CA ARG A 564 4.84 10.48 13.88
C ARG A 564 3.44 10.92 14.36
N GLY A 565 3.08 12.19 14.22
CA GLY A 565 1.82 12.73 14.69
C GLY A 565 1.62 14.19 14.32
N ARG A 566 0.59 14.81 14.89
CA ARG A 566 0.26 16.22 14.63
C ARG A 566 1.37 17.13 15.16
N ILE A 567 1.95 17.93 14.28
CA ILE A 567 2.88 19.01 14.64
C ILE A 567 2.14 20.36 14.66
N GLN A 568 2.42 21.19 15.66
CA GLN A 568 1.82 22.51 15.85
C GLN A 568 2.80 23.61 15.43
N ASN A 569 2.26 24.75 15.00
CA ASN A 569 2.97 25.94 14.51
C ASN A 569 3.70 25.76 13.17
N PHE A 570 4.49 24.69 13.01
CA PHE A 570 5.27 24.47 11.77
C PHE A 570 4.40 24.40 10.50
N PRO A 571 3.30 23.61 10.43
CA PRO A 571 2.50 23.51 9.20
C PRO A 571 1.78 24.79 8.76
N SER A 572 1.68 25.78 9.66
CA SER A 572 1.12 27.10 9.35
C SER A 572 2.18 28.08 8.86
N CYS A 573 3.47 27.82 9.04
CA CYS A 573 4.54 28.66 8.52
C CYS A 573 4.69 28.46 7.00
N ALA A 574 4.72 29.56 6.24
CA ALA A 574 5.04 29.55 4.82
C ALA A 574 6.46 29.02 4.55
N TYR A 575 7.49 29.46 5.30
CA TYR A 575 8.87 29.02 5.08
C TYR A 575 8.99 27.49 5.19
N TYR A 576 8.23 26.88 6.11
CA TYR A 576 8.30 25.46 6.38
C TYR A 576 7.64 24.65 5.26
N GLN A 577 6.53 25.15 4.72
CA GLN A 577 5.87 24.55 3.55
C GLN A 577 6.76 24.66 2.31
N ASP A 578 7.32 25.85 2.08
CA ASP A 578 8.20 26.13 0.94
C ASP A 578 9.48 25.28 1.04
N TRP A 579 10.05 25.11 2.25
CA TRP A 579 11.19 24.22 2.49
C TRP A 579 10.85 22.75 2.20
N ILE A 580 9.70 22.25 2.69
CA ILE A 580 9.26 20.87 2.42
C ILE A 580 9.03 20.65 0.91
N GLY A 581 8.42 21.62 0.22
CA GLY A 581 8.24 21.60 -1.24
C GLY A 581 9.58 21.55 -1.98
N LEU A 582 10.53 22.41 -1.58
CA LEU A 582 11.87 22.48 -2.17
C LEU A 582 12.64 21.15 -2.00
N ILE A 583 12.72 20.59 -0.80
CA ILE A 583 13.51 19.36 -0.57
C ILE A 583 12.93 18.14 -1.29
N ASN A 584 11.62 18.14 -1.58
CA ASN A 584 10.99 17.11 -2.38
C ASN A 584 11.45 17.17 -3.86
N ARG A 585 11.84 18.35 -4.34
CA ARG A 585 12.35 18.63 -5.70
C ARG A 585 13.88 18.49 -5.84
N MET A 586 14.59 18.07 -4.80
CA MET A 586 16.07 17.96 -4.80
C MET A 586 16.52 16.53 -4.48
N THR A 587 17.75 16.13 -4.82
CA THR A 587 18.28 14.83 -4.35
C THR A 587 18.60 14.87 -2.85
N SER A 588 18.69 13.71 -2.17
CA SER A 588 19.08 13.68 -0.75
C SER A 588 20.46 14.30 -0.50
N ALA A 589 21.40 14.16 -1.44
CA ALA A 589 22.72 14.76 -1.36
C ALA A 589 22.67 16.29 -1.45
N ASP A 590 21.88 16.80 -2.40
CA ASP A 590 21.65 18.24 -2.60
C ASP A 590 20.99 18.90 -1.39
N VAL A 591 19.99 18.22 -0.81
CA VAL A 591 19.32 18.70 0.41
C VAL A 591 20.35 18.84 1.55
N GLU A 592 21.23 17.87 1.75
CA GLU A 592 22.28 17.97 2.78
C GLU A 592 23.29 19.10 2.51
N ILE A 593 23.58 19.42 1.24
CA ILE A 593 24.41 20.59 0.89
C ILE A 593 23.69 21.89 1.27
N ALA A 594 22.42 22.04 0.88
CA ALA A 594 21.61 23.21 1.21
C ALA A 594 21.45 23.38 2.73
N ARG A 595 21.15 22.29 3.44
CA ARG A 595 21.07 22.25 4.91
C ARG A 595 22.36 22.72 5.57
N LYS A 596 23.53 22.24 5.12
CA LYS A 596 24.82 22.67 5.67
C LYS A 596 25.06 24.17 5.52
N LYS A 597 24.53 24.79 4.46
CA LYS A 597 24.61 26.25 4.25
C LYS A 597 23.65 27.00 5.17
N ILE A 598 22.39 26.59 5.23
CA ILE A 598 21.38 27.14 6.16
C ILE A 598 21.84 27.00 7.61
N ALA A 599 22.46 25.88 7.98
CA ALA A 599 22.98 25.63 9.32
C ALA A 599 24.00 26.68 9.79
N LYS A 600 24.72 27.36 8.87
CA LYS A 600 25.62 28.46 9.24
C LYS A 600 24.86 29.65 9.81
N TYR A 601 23.73 30.02 9.18
CA TYR A 601 22.84 31.08 9.67
C TYR A 601 22.17 30.65 10.98
N PHE A 602 21.73 29.39 11.05
CA PHE A 602 21.12 28.82 12.25
C PHE A 602 22.11 28.74 13.45
N LYS A 603 23.41 28.59 13.20
CA LYS A 603 24.45 28.63 14.25
C LYS A 603 24.83 30.04 14.66
N ASP A 604 24.49 31.05 13.87
CA ASP A 604 24.85 32.44 14.14
C ASP A 604 23.85 33.15 15.07
N VAL A 605 22.62 32.64 15.20
CA VAL A 605 21.63 33.20 16.13
C VAL A 605 21.96 32.89 17.59
N HIS A 606 21.51 33.74 18.50
CA HIS A 606 21.78 33.64 19.94
C HIS A 606 20.72 32.81 20.67
N TRP A 607 19.47 32.86 20.22
CA TRP A 607 18.35 32.16 20.84
C TRP A 607 17.29 31.75 19.82
N LEU A 608 16.53 30.71 20.15
CA LEU A 608 15.38 30.22 19.36
C LEU A 608 14.28 29.69 20.29
N PRO A 609 13.04 29.50 19.78
CA PRO A 609 12.01 28.79 20.53
C PRO A 609 12.50 27.41 20.97
N HIS A 610 12.28 27.06 22.24
CA HIS A 610 12.57 25.73 22.73
C HIS A 610 11.50 24.74 22.24
N THR A 611 11.78 24.10 21.10
CA THR A 611 10.84 23.19 20.45
C THR A 611 10.60 21.92 21.27
N ALA A 612 9.39 21.36 21.18
CA ALA A 612 9.12 19.97 21.55
C ALA A 612 8.98 19.11 20.29
N SER A 613 8.80 17.81 20.47
CA SER A 613 8.63 16.89 19.33
C SER A 613 7.38 17.18 18.49
N ASP A 614 6.37 17.84 19.07
CA ASP A 614 5.07 18.10 18.45
C ASP A 614 4.77 19.59 18.22
N ARG A 615 5.66 20.53 18.59
CA ARG A 615 5.39 21.98 18.46
C ARG A 615 6.63 22.85 18.48
N MET A 616 6.52 24.02 17.84
CA MET A 616 7.59 25.03 17.80
C MET A 616 7.73 25.77 19.13
N TRP A 617 6.62 26.23 19.69
CA TRP A 617 6.60 27.03 20.92
C TRP A 617 6.06 26.22 22.11
N MET A 618 6.81 26.21 23.20
CA MET A 618 6.42 25.63 24.48
C MET A 618 6.14 26.74 25.50
N THR A 619 5.07 26.60 26.28
CA THR A 619 4.69 27.56 27.34
C THR A 619 4.46 26.92 28.69
N LYS A 620 4.62 25.59 28.81
CA LYS A 620 4.39 24.89 30.07
C LYS A 620 5.43 25.30 31.10
N LEU A 621 5.03 25.32 32.37
CA LEU A 621 5.97 25.37 33.48
C LEU A 621 6.68 24.02 33.56
N ASP A 622 8.01 24.00 33.51
CA ASP A 622 8.82 22.79 33.62
C ASP A 622 9.63 22.81 34.91
N ASN A 623 9.23 21.95 35.87
CA ASN A 623 9.82 21.88 37.20
C ASN A 623 11.01 20.90 37.27
N HIS A 624 11.36 20.23 36.17
CA HIS A 624 12.36 19.15 36.17
C HIS A 624 13.71 19.58 35.56
N GLY A 625 13.80 20.76 34.94
CA GLY A 625 15.02 21.29 34.32
C GLY A 625 15.60 22.49 35.07
N GLN A 626 16.92 22.70 34.96
CA GLN A 626 17.56 23.97 35.31
C GLN A 626 17.14 25.04 34.28
N TRP A 627 16.03 25.73 34.56
CA TRP A 627 15.52 26.85 33.77
C TRP A 627 15.81 28.18 34.48
N THR A 628 16.24 29.19 33.73
CA THR A 628 16.31 30.58 34.21
C THR A 628 15.01 31.29 33.86
N HIS A 629 14.29 31.81 34.86
CA HIS A 629 13.00 32.48 34.64
C HIS A 629 13.18 34.00 34.61
N LEU A 630 12.57 34.66 33.64
CA LEU A 630 12.53 36.11 33.54
C LEU A 630 11.07 36.60 33.51
N PRO A 631 10.67 37.58 34.34
CA PRO A 631 11.42 38.14 35.47
C PRO A 631 11.23 37.26 36.72
N GLY A 632 12.22 36.42 37.06
CA GLY A 632 12.38 35.69 38.35
C GLY A 632 11.30 34.67 38.76
N ALA A 633 10.03 34.93 38.48
CA ALA A 633 8.89 34.14 38.90
C ALA A 633 8.73 32.87 38.06
N GLN A 634 8.52 31.74 38.74
CA GLN A 634 8.24 30.45 38.12
C GLN A 634 6.79 30.38 37.65
N VAL A 635 6.53 30.94 36.48
CA VAL A 635 5.22 30.90 35.81
C VAL A 635 5.34 30.29 34.42
N ALA A 636 4.26 29.67 33.96
CA ALA A 636 4.13 29.22 32.58
C ALA A 636 4.36 30.40 31.62
N SER A 637 5.42 30.34 30.81
CA SER A 637 5.80 31.38 29.86
C SER A 637 6.61 30.76 28.70
N PRO A 638 6.83 31.47 27.57
CA PRO A 638 7.56 30.95 26.42
C PRO A 638 8.93 30.37 26.82
N GLN A 639 9.18 29.13 26.43
CA GLN A 639 10.47 28.49 26.61
C GLN A 639 11.38 28.82 25.44
N ILE A 640 12.59 29.27 25.76
CA ILE A 640 13.60 29.73 24.82
C ILE A 640 14.87 28.92 25.05
N ALA A 641 15.42 28.39 23.96
CA ALA A 641 16.72 27.74 23.97
C ALA A 641 17.80 28.74 23.60
N LEU A 642 18.85 28.75 24.41
CA LEU A 642 20.03 29.57 24.18
C LEU A 642 21.09 28.75 23.42
N ASN A 643 21.72 29.37 22.43
CA ASN A 643 22.70 28.73 21.59
C ASN A 643 24.00 28.42 22.38
N PRO A 644 24.42 27.14 22.49
CA PRO A 644 25.62 26.76 23.22
C PRO A 644 26.93 27.27 22.60
N TYR A 645 26.93 27.67 21.32
CA TYR A 645 28.13 28.18 20.64
C TYR A 645 28.37 29.67 20.92
N LYS A 646 27.37 30.38 21.44
CA LYS A 646 27.42 31.84 21.63
C LYS A 646 27.55 32.23 23.11
N TYR A 647 27.15 31.36 24.03
CA TYR A 647 27.08 31.71 25.45
C TYR A 647 27.48 30.57 26.39
N VAL A 648 28.05 30.97 27.54
CA VAL A 648 28.42 30.08 28.65
C VAL A 648 27.49 30.27 29.86
N THR A 649 26.79 31.40 29.98
CA THR A 649 25.89 31.72 31.10
C THR A 649 24.60 32.42 30.66
N SER A 650 23.45 32.10 31.28
CA SER A 650 22.13 32.69 30.96
C SER A 650 21.93 34.12 31.48
N SER A 651 22.82 34.61 32.34
CA SER A 651 22.77 35.93 32.98
C SER A 651 22.93 37.13 32.01
N CYS A 652 23.28 36.88 30.75
CA CYS A 652 23.45 37.91 29.73
C CYS A 652 22.14 38.31 29.02
N PHE A 653 21.03 37.61 29.28
CA PHE A 653 19.74 37.87 28.64
C PHE A 653 18.81 38.66 29.55
N THR A 654 18.21 39.72 29.01
CA THR A 654 17.21 40.56 29.68
C THR A 654 15.89 40.50 28.91
N LEU A 655 14.80 40.98 29.51
CA LEU A 655 13.55 41.21 28.79
C LEU A 655 13.50 42.66 28.33
N ARG A 656 12.90 42.90 27.16
CA ARG A 656 12.62 44.26 26.70
C ARG A 656 11.70 44.96 27.68
N THR A 657 12.14 46.07 28.25
CA THR A 657 11.28 46.90 29.12
C THR A 657 10.19 47.49 28.25
N GLY A 658 8.93 47.10 28.49
CA GLY A 658 7.79 47.82 27.93
C GLY A 658 7.76 49.22 28.52
N GLU A 659 7.52 50.23 27.70
CA GLU A 659 7.03 51.52 28.17
C GLU A 659 5.66 51.28 28.81
N ASP A 660 5.65 50.96 30.10
CA ASP A 660 4.55 51.08 31.03
C ASP A 660 5.13 50.79 32.43
N GLU A 661 5.65 51.85 33.07
CA GLU A 661 5.79 51.90 34.51
C GLU A 661 4.41 51.61 35.13
N ILE A 662 4.19 50.37 35.55
CA ILE A 662 3.11 50.09 36.50
C ILE A 662 3.60 50.62 37.84
N GLU A 663 3.15 51.82 38.20
CA GLU A 663 3.06 52.30 39.57
C GLU A 663 2.59 51.14 40.46
N ILE A 664 3.52 50.67 41.30
CA ILE A 664 3.18 49.86 42.45
C ILE A 664 2.52 50.83 43.44
N LEU A 665 1.19 50.89 43.40
CA LEU A 665 0.42 51.35 44.56
C LEU A 665 0.24 50.17 45.50
N ASP A 666 0.63 50.41 46.76
CA ASP A 666 0.62 49.48 47.90
C ASP A 666 -0.65 48.65 48.08
#